data_AF-A0A420Y1S7-F1
#
_entry.id   AF-A0A420Y1S7-F1
#
_cell.length_a   1.000
_cell.length_b   1.000
_cell.length_c   1.000
_cell.angle_alpha   90.00
_cell.angle_beta   90.00
_cell.angle_gamma   90.00
#
_symmetry.space_group_name_H-M   'P 1'
#
loop_
_entity.id
_entity.type
_entity.pdbx_description
1 polymer ?
#
loop_
_entity_poly.entity_id
_entity_poly.type
_entity_poly.pdbx_seq_one_letter_code
_entity_poly.pdbx_strand_id
1 'polypeptide(L)'
;MKLAKDASIDAFALNMASGDDTNNIALPLAFSAAEALGFKLFFSFDYAGNGSWDKSVVTGMIKKYRSSGAYFKEGQKPFVSTFEGPDNATDWQDIKKDTNCFLIPDWSSVGAQPAVQLGNGVADGLFSWDAWPKGPANMTTYPDASYYDFLGSKPYMMAVSPWFYTNLPGYSKNWLWRGDDLWFQRWQQVISLDRQPDYVQIISWNDYGESHYIGPLDGRQYEAFTIGKAPFNYALGMPHDGWRETLPYYISMYKSGSASITEERAVAWYRVNKNNACLDGGTTGNTANQLQYEYSPNNMMQDRVFYDVLLTSNAQVQVTIGGVTQQGTWDQEPYRGVGMYHGSVPIGSASGSVVVTVNRGGTTIATINGAAITSDCSKTDGKNNYNPWVGSGRGPPIAAVRTYGDVKQLSCVKGFGVYEFTGVCDFACANGYCPSAACTCLKKGDATPPKETGMVGYPLPGKSGSFQGLCSFNCNHGYCPNTVCGTTPNTGVVLSYSPFLPPACTGGSGSDAFQGLCDFGCHLGFCPMAVCKCTATGILVQTPAKTSESGTYPESDDHGLCKFACEHGYCPPVCAKLPTDNTCDGSNRMYSVEDVPLGEIERWSNDGQKLDHISGSGDQYVTIVNLTPYRMVHTSSPTPYQFTVWDFGDIPSGKARKNKAAYDLSSHVGSFSDTNGFANYRLEGTDKTFQVHVTSHMPDKYERRVVFDLGGMGMGWRELGFPGERVSVALVITGSEDFGYVNSLQLNNIAWMRSMYDIIKYRQLRHVVVPGSHDAAMSKISDSGWLGGGIPDNTETQSLDHYNQLRVGVRYFDMRIASIRGGDFWGAHVSGNTGASPMGSTGESLDDLILATNRFYTDYPGEVIVWVIKYMTDLNTDHASASARYWDADMVDKFYTQLERITNRCPPNMSNNTMFDKRPINEFLDANNGKGCVLLITDGNLLDGLPKDRPGSGIYHLNDYFQTDDYWPNKQTTSDNAPLQVDHMLGHKRDKGNTDAYTIMQWQVTPSAGDLISGLTLQLIANQESNPALYHYGVNKMTPDYFPTVILHDAVGLFHVKDLSFESYNPMMQTLVIGLNLYMVTQNCIVSSISNPLVAAKAKAKTLGGSPTTTLHSGFKTFSGVIFANGTVLDEAPPGFCRTCSYNDTDTIDHAANGTAVGRRRWTRGTLSRPVHVE
;
A
#
# COMPACT_ATOMS: atom_id res chain seq x y z
N MET A 1 -17.80 1.59 -17.81
CA MET A 1 -19.19 2.07 -18.02
C MET A 1 -19.60 2.07 -19.49
N LYS A 2 -19.22 3.03 -20.35
CA LYS A 2 -19.66 3.01 -21.78
C LYS A 2 -19.37 1.67 -22.47
N LEU A 3 -18.11 1.23 -22.47
CA LEU A 3 -17.69 -0.08 -23.01
C LEU A 3 -18.39 -1.29 -22.36
N ALA A 4 -18.85 -1.16 -21.12
CA ALA A 4 -19.58 -2.22 -20.42
C ALA A 4 -21.05 -2.28 -20.90
N LYS A 5 -21.67 -1.12 -21.08
CA LYS A 5 -23.01 -0.96 -21.68
C LYS A 5 -23.02 -1.45 -23.13
N ASP A 6 -21.99 -1.14 -23.90
CA ASP A 6 -21.79 -1.65 -25.27
C ASP A 6 -21.62 -3.18 -25.29
N ALA A 7 -21.02 -3.76 -24.24
CA ALA A 7 -20.94 -5.21 -23.99
C ALA A 7 -22.19 -5.82 -23.32
N SER A 8 -23.29 -5.06 -23.18
CA SER A 8 -24.57 -5.48 -22.56
C SER A 8 -24.54 -5.80 -21.05
N ILE A 9 -23.51 -5.34 -20.33
CA ILE A 9 -23.42 -5.43 -18.86
C ILE A 9 -24.33 -4.37 -18.22
N ASP A 10 -25.14 -4.75 -17.22
CA ASP A 10 -26.14 -3.86 -16.61
C ASP A 10 -25.55 -2.93 -15.53
N ALA A 11 -24.63 -3.44 -14.71
CA ALA A 11 -24.08 -2.76 -13.54
C ALA A 11 -22.61 -3.11 -13.30
N PHE A 12 -21.92 -2.32 -12.46
CA PHE A 12 -20.67 -2.73 -11.82
C PHE A 12 -20.89 -2.98 -10.32
N ALA A 13 -20.32 -4.09 -9.83
CA ALA A 13 -20.01 -4.29 -8.43
C ALA A 13 -18.78 -3.45 -8.09
N LEU A 14 -18.91 -2.52 -7.16
CA LEU A 14 -17.78 -1.75 -6.64
C LEU A 14 -17.20 -2.52 -5.46
N ASN A 15 -16.18 -3.35 -5.71
CA ASN A 15 -15.34 -3.91 -4.64
C ASN A 15 -14.59 -2.74 -3.97
N MET A 16 -14.58 -2.73 -2.64
CA MET A 16 -14.02 -1.68 -1.80
C MET A 16 -13.41 -2.31 -0.55
N ALA A 17 -12.14 -1.99 -0.26
CA ALA A 17 -11.49 -2.38 0.99
C ALA A 17 -11.88 -1.44 2.15
N SER A 18 -12.01 -1.99 3.36
CA SER A 18 -12.35 -1.22 4.57
C SER A 18 -11.28 -0.16 4.86
N GLY A 19 -11.70 1.07 5.18
CA GLY A 19 -10.79 2.16 5.55
C GLY A 19 -9.87 2.71 4.45
N ASP A 20 -10.01 2.29 3.19
CA ASP A 20 -9.25 2.83 2.06
C ASP A 20 -9.78 4.23 1.67
N ASP A 21 -8.90 5.24 1.67
CA ASP A 21 -9.24 6.63 1.34
C ASP A 21 -9.69 6.81 -0.12
N THR A 22 -9.30 5.91 -1.01
CA THR A 22 -9.76 5.88 -2.41
C THR A 22 -11.28 5.79 -2.48
N ASN A 23 -11.94 5.17 -1.50
CA ASN A 23 -13.42 5.12 -1.42
C ASN A 23 -14.05 6.52 -1.36
N ASN A 24 -13.43 7.46 -0.63
CA ASN A 24 -13.96 8.81 -0.45
C ASN A 24 -13.88 9.64 -1.75
N ILE A 25 -12.88 9.35 -2.59
CA ILE A 25 -12.62 10.05 -3.86
C ILE A 25 -13.35 9.36 -5.02
N ALA A 26 -13.21 8.05 -5.15
CA ALA A 26 -13.69 7.28 -6.29
C ALA A 26 -15.21 7.12 -6.31
N LEU A 27 -15.88 6.97 -5.16
CA LEU A 27 -17.32 6.74 -5.13
C LEU A 27 -18.16 7.92 -5.67
N PRO A 28 -17.93 9.18 -5.26
CA PRO A 28 -18.60 10.32 -5.90
C PRO A 28 -18.40 10.34 -7.42
N LEU A 29 -17.16 10.16 -7.88
CA LEU A 29 -16.80 10.18 -9.30
C LEU A 29 -17.48 9.06 -10.10
N ALA A 30 -17.49 7.84 -9.54
CA ALA A 30 -18.14 6.68 -10.16
C ALA A 30 -19.65 6.90 -10.27
N PHE A 31 -20.32 7.35 -9.20
CA PHE A 31 -21.76 7.60 -9.23
C PHE A 31 -22.13 8.72 -10.22
N SER A 32 -21.41 9.84 -10.24
CA SER A 32 -21.66 10.90 -11.24
C SER A 32 -21.45 10.42 -12.69
N ALA A 33 -20.42 9.62 -12.95
CA ALA A 33 -20.18 9.03 -14.27
C ALA A 33 -21.28 8.02 -14.67
N ALA A 34 -21.79 7.24 -13.73
CA ALA A 34 -22.86 6.27 -13.97
C ALA A 34 -24.21 6.96 -14.22
N GLU A 35 -24.54 8.01 -13.46
CA GLU A 35 -25.74 8.83 -13.66
C GLU A 35 -25.74 9.47 -15.05
N ALA A 36 -24.62 10.08 -15.47
CA ALA A 36 -24.47 10.70 -16.79
C ALA A 36 -24.63 9.71 -17.97
N LEU A 37 -24.37 8.41 -17.75
CA LEU A 37 -24.47 7.36 -18.79
C LEU A 37 -25.74 6.51 -18.66
N GLY A 38 -26.54 6.71 -17.62
CA GLY A 38 -27.64 5.81 -17.24
C GLY A 38 -27.17 4.37 -16.96
N PHE A 39 -25.95 4.22 -16.45
CA PHE A 39 -25.36 2.93 -16.06
C PHE A 39 -25.63 2.66 -14.56
N LYS A 40 -25.48 1.42 -14.11
CA LYS A 40 -25.79 1.05 -12.71
C LYS A 40 -24.56 0.66 -11.90
N LEU A 41 -24.64 0.87 -10.59
CA LEU A 41 -23.60 0.59 -9.60
C LEU A 41 -24.22 -0.03 -8.34
N PHE A 42 -23.53 -0.98 -7.72
CA PHE A 42 -23.83 -1.42 -6.35
C PHE A 42 -22.54 -1.64 -5.56
N PHE A 43 -22.65 -1.67 -4.24
CA PHE A 43 -21.51 -1.92 -3.37
C PHE A 43 -21.24 -3.42 -3.20
N SER A 44 -19.98 -3.80 -3.33
CA SER A 44 -19.43 -5.05 -2.82
C SER A 44 -18.41 -4.69 -1.73
N PHE A 45 -18.79 -4.85 -0.47
CA PHE A 45 -17.89 -4.54 0.64
C PHE A 45 -16.89 -5.67 0.82
N ASP A 46 -15.60 -5.38 0.65
CA ASP A 46 -14.54 -6.38 0.81
C ASP A 46 -14.13 -6.47 2.29
N TYR A 47 -14.52 -7.57 2.95
CA TYR A 47 -14.22 -7.86 4.36
C TYR A 47 -12.89 -8.59 4.54
N ALA A 48 -12.21 -9.01 3.45
CA ALA A 48 -10.96 -9.74 3.49
C ALA A 48 -9.73 -8.88 3.13
N GLY A 49 -9.89 -7.90 2.24
CA GLY A 49 -8.80 -7.14 1.62
C GLY A 49 -8.07 -6.17 2.56
N ASN A 50 -8.77 -5.56 3.52
CA ASN A 50 -8.17 -4.71 4.56
C ASN A 50 -8.87 -4.88 5.92
N GLY A 51 -9.29 -6.11 6.23
CA GLY A 51 -10.04 -6.45 7.43
C GLY A 51 -11.54 -6.12 7.35
N SER A 52 -12.25 -6.43 8.43
CA SER A 52 -13.71 -6.31 8.50
C SER A 52 -14.21 -4.87 8.45
N TRP A 53 -15.37 -4.67 7.85
CA TRP A 53 -16.03 -3.37 7.81
C TRP A 53 -16.80 -3.06 9.09
N ASP A 54 -16.68 -1.83 9.58
CA ASP A 54 -17.53 -1.32 10.63
C ASP A 54 -19.00 -1.20 10.15
N LYS A 55 -19.91 -1.76 10.94
CA LYS A 55 -21.35 -1.80 10.67
C LYS A 55 -21.98 -0.43 10.41
N SER A 56 -21.55 0.60 11.14
CA SER A 56 -22.09 1.95 11.01
C SER A 56 -21.62 2.63 9.71
N VAL A 57 -20.38 2.38 9.29
CA VAL A 57 -19.82 2.87 8.02
C VAL A 57 -20.57 2.26 6.84
N VAL A 58 -20.74 0.93 6.80
CA VAL A 58 -21.52 0.23 5.76
C VAL A 58 -22.94 0.78 5.68
N THR A 59 -23.61 0.92 6.84
CA THR A 59 -24.96 1.49 6.95
C THR A 59 -25.03 2.92 6.41
N GLY A 60 -24.03 3.76 6.75
CA GLY A 60 -23.93 5.15 6.30
C GLY A 60 -23.73 5.27 4.80
N MET A 61 -22.84 4.46 4.22
CA MET A 61 -22.58 4.43 2.78
C MET A 61 -23.81 4.00 1.98
N ILE A 62 -24.49 2.93 2.39
CA ILE A 62 -25.74 2.50 1.73
C ILE A 62 -26.81 3.60 1.84
N LYS A 63 -27.00 4.21 3.02
CA LYS A 63 -27.96 5.32 3.21
C LYS A 63 -27.64 6.54 2.33
N LYS A 64 -26.35 6.87 2.14
CA LYS A 64 -25.86 7.99 1.31
C LYS A 64 -26.16 7.80 -0.18
N TYR A 65 -25.91 6.61 -0.74
CA TYR A 65 -25.98 6.40 -2.19
C TYR A 65 -27.26 5.71 -2.68
N ARG A 66 -28.07 5.04 -1.83
CA ARG A 66 -29.30 4.32 -2.25
C ARG A 66 -30.35 5.19 -2.95
N SER A 67 -30.30 6.51 -2.80
CA SER A 67 -31.20 7.46 -3.46
C SER A 67 -30.79 7.79 -4.90
N SER A 68 -29.53 7.55 -5.28
CA SER A 68 -29.01 7.83 -6.64
C SER A 68 -29.79 7.08 -7.71
N GLY A 69 -29.99 7.74 -8.86
CA GLY A 69 -30.57 7.11 -10.06
C GLY A 69 -29.68 6.03 -10.67
N ALA A 70 -28.37 6.04 -10.36
CA ALA A 70 -27.42 5.01 -10.78
C ALA A 70 -27.31 3.83 -9.81
N TYR A 71 -27.86 3.89 -8.59
CA TYR A 71 -27.79 2.76 -7.67
C TYR A 71 -28.64 1.58 -8.20
N PHE A 72 -28.05 0.38 -8.29
CA PHE A 72 -28.74 -0.84 -8.71
C PHE A 72 -29.66 -1.34 -7.59
N LYS A 73 -30.89 -1.72 -7.94
CA LYS A 73 -31.95 -2.03 -6.97
C LYS A 73 -32.69 -3.29 -7.37
N GLU A 74 -32.94 -4.15 -6.40
CA GLU A 74 -33.86 -5.25 -6.55
C GLU A 74 -35.26 -4.78 -6.13
N GLY A 75 -36.14 -4.61 -7.11
CA GLY A 75 -37.39 -3.86 -6.97
C GLY A 75 -37.16 -2.42 -6.50
N GLN A 76 -37.33 -2.19 -5.19
CA GLN A 76 -37.10 -0.88 -4.54
C GLN A 76 -35.97 -0.91 -3.51
N LYS A 77 -35.36 -2.07 -3.25
CA LYS A 77 -34.30 -2.25 -2.25
C LYS A 77 -32.92 -1.99 -2.89
N PRO A 78 -32.02 -1.20 -2.27
CA PRO A 78 -30.64 -1.10 -2.77
C PRO A 78 -29.97 -2.47 -2.72
N PHE A 79 -29.43 -2.91 -3.85
CA PHE A 79 -28.69 -4.16 -3.93
C PHE A 79 -27.31 -4.00 -3.29
N VAL A 80 -26.88 -4.97 -2.48
CA VAL A 80 -25.59 -4.96 -1.80
C VAL A 80 -24.98 -6.36 -1.81
N SER A 81 -23.66 -6.42 -1.96
CA SER A 81 -22.86 -7.64 -1.89
C SER A 81 -21.66 -7.45 -0.96
N THR A 82 -20.90 -8.51 -0.77
CA THR A 82 -19.61 -8.53 -0.07
C THR A 82 -18.63 -9.40 -0.85
N PHE A 83 -17.34 -9.19 -0.62
CA PHE A 83 -16.35 -10.26 -0.78
C PHE A 83 -16.00 -10.75 0.62
N GLU A 84 -16.31 -12.02 0.88
CA GLU A 84 -16.22 -12.67 2.19
C GLU A 84 -16.94 -11.91 3.34
N GLY A 85 -16.47 -12.09 4.57
CA GLY A 85 -17.08 -11.56 5.81
C GLY A 85 -18.12 -12.46 6.51
N PRO A 86 -18.02 -13.81 6.51
CA PRO A 86 -19.00 -14.68 7.17
C PRO A 86 -19.08 -14.44 8.70
N ASP A 87 -17.97 -14.10 9.35
CA ASP A 87 -17.91 -13.79 10.78
C ASP A 87 -18.70 -12.52 11.15
N ASN A 88 -18.91 -11.61 10.19
CA ASN A 88 -19.71 -10.40 10.33
C ASN A 88 -21.18 -10.58 9.88
N ALA A 89 -21.63 -11.79 9.58
CA ALA A 89 -22.99 -12.03 9.08
C ALA A 89 -24.10 -11.55 10.05
N THR A 90 -23.84 -11.51 11.36
CA THR A 90 -24.80 -10.98 12.35
C THR A 90 -25.01 -9.47 12.23
N ASP A 91 -23.99 -8.69 11.84
CA ASP A 91 -24.11 -7.24 11.65
C ASP A 91 -25.15 -6.88 10.58
N TRP A 92 -25.28 -7.72 9.57
CA TRP A 92 -26.23 -7.53 8.47
C TRP A 92 -27.70 -7.57 8.90
N GLN A 93 -28.03 -8.12 10.08
CA GLN A 93 -29.40 -8.05 10.62
C GLN A 93 -29.82 -6.60 10.86
N ASP A 94 -28.94 -5.82 11.52
CA ASP A 94 -29.14 -4.40 11.76
C ASP A 94 -28.97 -3.59 10.47
N ILE A 95 -27.93 -3.85 9.66
CA ILE A 95 -27.70 -3.11 8.40
C ILE A 95 -28.94 -3.21 7.49
N LYS A 96 -29.50 -4.42 7.30
CA LYS A 96 -30.70 -4.61 6.48
C LYS A 96 -31.92 -3.90 7.08
N LYS A 97 -32.11 -3.97 8.40
CA LYS A 97 -33.19 -3.27 9.11
C LYS A 97 -33.12 -1.75 8.91
N ASP A 98 -31.93 -1.18 8.94
CA ASP A 98 -31.68 0.26 8.83
C ASP A 98 -31.67 0.81 7.39
N THR A 99 -31.26 -0.02 6.43
CA THR A 99 -31.06 0.38 5.03
C THR A 99 -32.16 -0.11 4.09
N ASN A 100 -32.91 -1.15 4.49
CA ASN A 100 -33.79 -1.97 3.65
C ASN A 100 -33.08 -2.52 2.40
N CYS A 101 -31.78 -2.84 2.50
CA CYS A 101 -31.04 -3.41 1.38
C CYS A 101 -31.45 -4.85 1.05
N PHE A 102 -31.15 -5.25 -0.18
CA PHE A 102 -31.23 -6.61 -0.67
C PHE A 102 -29.81 -7.17 -0.71
N LEU A 103 -29.52 -8.17 0.12
CA LEU A 103 -28.16 -8.65 0.38
C LEU A 103 -27.91 -9.98 -0.33
N ILE A 104 -26.97 -9.99 -1.27
CA ILE A 104 -26.36 -11.20 -1.84
C ILE A 104 -24.84 -11.15 -1.56
N PRO A 105 -24.38 -11.65 -0.40
CA PRO A 105 -22.96 -11.68 -0.07
C PRO A 105 -22.27 -12.88 -0.73
N ASP A 106 -20.97 -12.77 -0.98
CA ASP A 106 -20.11 -13.94 -1.15
C ASP A 106 -19.60 -14.36 0.22
N TRP A 107 -19.91 -15.59 0.60
CA TRP A 107 -19.39 -16.29 1.79
C TRP A 107 -18.91 -17.69 1.37
N SER A 108 -18.28 -17.79 0.19
CA SER A 108 -17.91 -19.07 -0.39
C SER A 108 -16.85 -19.83 0.42
N SER A 109 -16.04 -19.15 1.25
CA SER A 109 -15.10 -19.76 2.20
C SER A 109 -15.71 -20.81 3.14
N VAL A 110 -16.98 -20.64 3.56
CA VAL A 110 -17.68 -21.60 4.44
C VAL A 110 -18.57 -22.58 3.67
N GLY A 111 -18.68 -22.42 2.35
CA GLY A 111 -19.56 -23.20 1.48
C GLY A 111 -21.05 -22.87 1.62
N ALA A 112 -21.84 -23.31 0.64
CA ALA A 112 -23.24 -22.92 0.49
C ALA A 112 -24.13 -23.26 1.70
N GLN A 113 -24.05 -24.47 2.25
CA GLN A 113 -24.96 -24.91 3.33
C GLN A 113 -24.78 -24.11 4.64
N PRO A 114 -23.55 -23.88 5.16
CA PRO A 114 -23.35 -22.99 6.30
C PRO A 114 -23.70 -21.53 5.96
N ALA A 115 -23.30 -21.02 4.79
CA ALA A 115 -23.54 -19.64 4.38
C ALA A 115 -25.03 -19.25 4.40
N VAL A 116 -25.95 -20.14 4.00
CA VAL A 116 -27.40 -19.88 4.03
C VAL A 116 -27.94 -19.69 5.45
N GLN A 117 -27.26 -20.24 6.47
CA GLN A 117 -27.69 -20.19 7.88
C GLN A 117 -27.08 -19.01 8.66
N LEU A 118 -25.97 -18.45 8.17
CA LEU A 118 -25.26 -17.34 8.81
C LEU A 118 -26.16 -16.12 9.06
N GLY A 119 -25.90 -15.42 10.17
CA GLY A 119 -26.71 -14.30 10.62
C GLY A 119 -28.19 -14.67 10.85
N ASN A 120 -28.51 -15.92 11.23
CA ASN A 120 -29.89 -16.43 11.30
C ASN A 120 -30.63 -16.34 9.95
N GLY A 121 -29.94 -16.69 8.86
CA GLY A 121 -30.48 -16.70 7.50
C GLY A 121 -30.68 -15.32 6.88
N VAL A 122 -29.89 -14.32 7.29
CA VAL A 122 -30.05 -12.89 6.96
C VAL A 122 -29.91 -12.57 5.47
N ALA A 123 -29.08 -13.31 4.73
CA ALA A 123 -28.84 -13.07 3.31
C ALA A 123 -30.11 -13.30 2.48
N ASP A 124 -30.45 -12.41 1.54
CA ASP A 124 -31.60 -12.59 0.65
C ASP A 124 -31.30 -13.59 -0.47
N GLY A 125 -30.04 -13.68 -0.89
CA GLY A 125 -29.47 -14.70 -1.78
C GLY A 125 -27.99 -14.95 -1.43
N LEU A 126 -27.27 -15.75 -2.19
CA LEU A 126 -25.81 -15.88 -2.06
C LEU A 126 -25.11 -15.76 -3.41
N PHE A 127 -23.89 -15.23 -3.36
CA PHE A 127 -22.91 -15.23 -4.45
C PHE A 127 -21.85 -16.29 -4.14
N SER A 128 -21.28 -16.89 -5.18
CA SER A 128 -20.13 -17.79 -5.08
C SER A 128 -18.97 -17.22 -5.88
N TRP A 129 -17.84 -16.94 -5.24
CA TRP A 129 -16.60 -16.53 -5.93
C TRP A 129 -15.87 -17.70 -6.63
N ASP A 130 -16.37 -18.94 -6.52
CA ASP A 130 -15.75 -20.12 -7.14
C ASP A 130 -15.99 -20.17 -8.66
N ALA A 131 -15.20 -19.38 -9.40
CA ALA A 131 -15.33 -19.19 -10.85
C ALA A 131 -14.44 -20.12 -11.70
N TRP A 132 -13.47 -20.81 -11.08
CA TRP A 132 -12.36 -21.49 -11.78
C TRP A 132 -12.23 -22.97 -11.41
N PRO A 133 -11.84 -23.84 -12.37
CA PRO A 133 -11.67 -25.26 -12.12
C PRO A 133 -10.52 -25.56 -11.16
N LYS A 134 -10.68 -26.61 -10.35
CA LYS A 134 -9.61 -27.12 -9.48
C LYS A 134 -8.78 -28.15 -10.25
N GLY A 135 -7.47 -27.91 -10.33
CA GLY A 135 -6.54 -28.76 -11.08
C GLY A 135 -6.75 -28.69 -12.60
N PRO A 136 -6.25 -29.67 -13.37
CA PRO A 136 -6.31 -29.66 -14.83
C PRO A 136 -7.70 -29.99 -15.42
N ALA A 137 -8.70 -30.25 -14.57
CA ALA A 137 -10.05 -30.58 -15.00
C ALA A 137 -10.78 -29.41 -15.68
N ASN A 138 -11.89 -29.69 -16.35
CA ASN A 138 -12.82 -28.67 -16.84
C ASN A 138 -13.68 -28.15 -15.67
N MET A 139 -14.19 -26.91 -15.80
CA MET A 139 -15.08 -26.33 -14.79
C MET A 139 -16.42 -27.10 -14.75
N THR A 140 -17.00 -27.25 -13.57
CA THR A 140 -18.22 -28.04 -13.35
C THR A 140 -19.33 -27.18 -12.73
N THR A 141 -20.57 -27.66 -12.81
CA THR A 141 -21.74 -27.00 -12.19
C THR A 141 -22.08 -27.50 -10.78
N TYR A 142 -21.27 -28.36 -10.17
CA TYR A 142 -21.59 -28.96 -8.88
C TYR A 142 -21.60 -27.97 -7.70
N PRO A 143 -20.67 -26.99 -7.62
CA PRO A 143 -20.78 -25.92 -6.63
C PRO A 143 -22.08 -25.13 -6.85
N ASP A 144 -22.37 -24.70 -8.09
CA ASP A 144 -23.59 -23.94 -8.43
C ASP A 144 -24.87 -24.69 -8.06
N ALA A 145 -24.92 -26.00 -8.34
CA ALA A 145 -26.05 -26.87 -7.97
C ALA A 145 -26.30 -26.87 -6.45
N SER A 146 -25.23 -26.95 -5.65
CA SER A 146 -25.36 -26.91 -4.19
C SER A 146 -25.95 -25.60 -3.68
N TYR A 147 -25.63 -24.46 -4.30
CA TYR A 147 -26.25 -23.19 -3.94
C TYR A 147 -27.76 -23.22 -4.22
N TYR A 148 -28.21 -23.71 -5.38
CA TYR A 148 -29.65 -23.83 -5.66
C TYR A 148 -30.40 -24.72 -4.67
N ASP A 149 -29.81 -25.85 -4.29
CA ASP A 149 -30.41 -26.81 -3.35
C ASP A 149 -30.55 -26.21 -1.94
N PHE A 150 -29.52 -25.52 -1.44
CA PHE A 150 -29.55 -24.93 -0.09
C PHE A 150 -30.29 -23.59 -0.01
N LEU A 151 -30.26 -22.77 -1.07
CA LEU A 151 -31.01 -21.49 -1.12
C LEU A 151 -32.52 -21.69 -1.27
N GLY A 152 -32.96 -22.82 -1.83
CA GLY A 152 -34.36 -23.07 -2.13
C GLY A 152 -34.91 -22.02 -3.09
N SER A 153 -35.84 -21.18 -2.61
CA SER A 153 -36.43 -20.07 -3.38
C SER A 153 -35.64 -18.75 -3.36
N LYS A 154 -34.57 -18.64 -2.56
CA LYS A 154 -33.68 -17.47 -2.58
C LYS A 154 -32.86 -17.44 -3.89
N PRO A 155 -32.56 -16.25 -4.45
CA PRO A 155 -31.75 -16.14 -5.66
C PRO A 155 -30.28 -16.53 -5.47
N TYR A 156 -29.70 -17.09 -6.52
CA TYR A 156 -28.26 -17.35 -6.64
C TYR A 156 -27.60 -16.39 -7.64
N MET A 157 -26.43 -15.87 -7.27
CA MET A 157 -25.54 -15.16 -8.18
C MET A 157 -24.37 -16.08 -8.56
N MET A 158 -24.22 -16.33 -9.85
CA MET A 158 -23.19 -17.22 -10.41
C MET A 158 -21.98 -16.40 -10.88
N ALA A 159 -20.77 -16.80 -10.47
CA ALA A 159 -19.54 -16.21 -11.01
C ALA A 159 -19.16 -16.76 -12.39
N VAL A 160 -18.68 -15.84 -13.25
CA VAL A 160 -18.09 -16.14 -14.56
C VAL A 160 -16.78 -15.37 -14.67
N SER A 161 -15.69 -16.05 -15.04
CA SER A 161 -14.37 -15.44 -15.22
C SER A 161 -13.65 -16.08 -16.41
N PRO A 162 -12.83 -15.33 -17.19
CA PRO A 162 -12.17 -15.91 -18.36
C PRO A 162 -10.87 -16.68 -18.01
N TRP A 163 -10.17 -16.28 -16.94
CA TRP A 163 -8.82 -16.73 -16.64
C TRP A 163 -8.48 -16.51 -15.16
N PHE A 164 -7.36 -17.03 -14.65
CA PHE A 164 -6.76 -16.58 -13.39
C PHE A 164 -5.25 -16.82 -13.40
N TYR A 165 -4.47 -15.79 -13.08
CA TYR A 165 -3.05 -15.91 -12.75
C TYR A 165 -2.60 -14.73 -11.90
N THR A 166 -1.91 -15.02 -10.81
CA THR A 166 -1.33 -14.01 -9.93
C THR A 166 0.08 -14.40 -9.52
N ASN A 167 0.98 -13.42 -9.45
CA ASN A 167 2.30 -13.53 -8.83
C ASN A 167 2.58 -12.21 -8.10
N LEU A 168 1.97 -12.08 -6.92
CA LEU A 168 2.04 -10.94 -6.01
C LEU A 168 2.51 -11.42 -4.62
N PRO A 169 3.81 -11.67 -4.42
CA PRO A 169 4.38 -12.11 -3.14
C PRO A 169 4.08 -11.18 -1.97
N GLY A 170 3.88 -9.88 -2.21
CA GLY A 170 3.45 -8.90 -1.19
C GLY A 170 2.09 -9.19 -0.57
N TYR A 171 1.23 -9.96 -1.26
CA TYR A 171 -0.05 -10.46 -0.75
C TYR A 171 -0.02 -11.97 -0.45
N SER A 172 1.16 -12.60 -0.44
CA SER A 172 1.33 -14.06 -0.36
C SER A 172 0.61 -14.84 -1.47
N LYS A 173 0.50 -14.27 -2.67
CA LYS A 173 -0.18 -14.89 -3.83
C LYS A 173 0.81 -15.24 -4.94
N ASN A 174 0.85 -16.51 -5.37
CA ASN A 174 1.63 -16.96 -6.53
C ASN A 174 1.07 -18.26 -7.13
N TRP A 175 -0.08 -18.19 -7.81
CA TRP A 175 -0.73 -19.38 -8.39
C TRP A 175 -1.57 -19.05 -9.63
N LEU A 176 -2.02 -20.10 -10.32
CA LEU A 176 -3.01 -20.05 -11.38
C LEU A 176 -4.11 -21.11 -11.23
N TRP A 177 -5.25 -20.87 -11.87
CA TRP A 177 -6.25 -21.91 -12.18
C TRP A 177 -6.38 -22.05 -13.70
N ARG A 178 -6.87 -23.20 -14.17
CA ARG A 178 -6.90 -23.51 -15.61
C ARG A 178 -7.95 -22.63 -16.33
N GLY A 179 -7.47 -21.67 -17.12
CA GLY A 179 -8.31 -20.77 -17.92
C GLY A 179 -8.55 -21.21 -19.38
N ASP A 180 -7.77 -22.17 -19.90
CA ASP A 180 -7.77 -22.67 -21.30
C ASP A 180 -9.09 -22.51 -22.07
N ASP A 181 -10.12 -23.28 -21.68
CA ASP A 181 -11.44 -23.33 -22.32
C ASP A 181 -12.52 -22.59 -21.49
N LEU A 182 -12.11 -21.96 -20.38
CA LEU A 182 -13.00 -21.61 -19.27
C LEU A 182 -14.08 -20.61 -19.67
N TRP A 183 -13.71 -19.54 -20.38
CA TRP A 183 -14.65 -18.48 -20.78
C TRP A 183 -15.84 -19.04 -21.56
N PHE A 184 -15.55 -19.84 -22.59
CA PHE A 184 -16.58 -20.50 -23.40
C PHE A 184 -17.39 -21.50 -22.56
N GLN A 185 -16.73 -22.40 -21.83
CA GLN A 185 -17.42 -23.44 -21.05
C GLN A 185 -18.33 -22.86 -19.97
N ARG A 186 -17.89 -21.82 -19.25
CA ARG A 186 -18.64 -21.20 -18.16
C ARG A 186 -19.88 -20.45 -18.68
N TRP A 187 -19.78 -19.77 -19.82
CA TRP A 187 -20.96 -19.18 -20.48
C TRP A 187 -21.93 -20.23 -21.02
N GLN A 188 -21.43 -21.35 -21.55
CA GLN A 188 -22.29 -22.48 -21.93
C GLN A 188 -23.04 -23.06 -20.72
N GLN A 189 -22.39 -23.15 -19.55
CA GLN A 189 -23.03 -23.57 -18.30
C GLN A 189 -24.15 -22.61 -17.88
N VAL A 190 -23.88 -21.29 -17.83
CA VAL A 190 -24.87 -20.25 -17.50
C VAL A 190 -26.18 -20.42 -18.29
N ILE A 191 -26.09 -20.67 -19.61
CA ILE A 191 -27.29 -20.82 -20.46
C ILE A 191 -27.87 -22.26 -20.44
N SER A 192 -27.06 -23.26 -20.11
CA SER A 192 -27.43 -24.69 -20.18
C SER A 192 -27.83 -25.33 -18.86
N LEU A 193 -27.65 -24.67 -17.71
CA LEU A 193 -28.18 -25.15 -16.43
C LEU A 193 -29.69 -25.44 -16.49
N ASP A 194 -30.15 -26.41 -15.69
CA ASP A 194 -31.56 -26.77 -15.57
C ASP A 194 -32.34 -25.65 -14.86
N ARG A 195 -31.72 -25.05 -13.83
CA ARG A 195 -32.09 -23.78 -13.22
C ARG A 195 -31.04 -22.74 -13.59
N GLN A 196 -31.36 -21.83 -14.50
CA GLN A 196 -30.49 -20.69 -14.81
C GLN A 196 -30.35 -19.79 -13.56
N PRO A 197 -29.17 -19.16 -13.36
CA PRO A 197 -28.94 -18.31 -12.19
C PRO A 197 -29.75 -17.03 -12.26
N ASP A 198 -30.19 -16.54 -11.10
CA ASP A 198 -30.97 -15.31 -10.98
C ASP A 198 -30.11 -14.07 -11.33
N TYR A 199 -28.80 -14.14 -11.05
CA TYR A 199 -27.82 -13.13 -11.46
C TYR A 199 -26.51 -13.77 -11.93
N VAL A 200 -25.76 -13.06 -12.78
CA VAL A 200 -24.41 -13.44 -13.20
C VAL A 200 -23.46 -12.28 -12.93
N GLN A 201 -22.37 -12.54 -12.20
CA GLN A 201 -21.30 -11.57 -11.97
C GLN A 201 -20.04 -11.99 -12.75
N ILE A 202 -19.55 -11.08 -13.60
CA ILE A 202 -18.28 -11.27 -14.31
C ILE A 202 -17.15 -10.81 -13.40
N ILE A 203 -16.27 -11.73 -13.02
CA ILE A 203 -15.01 -11.47 -12.29
C ILE A 203 -13.89 -11.42 -13.35
N SER A 204 -13.34 -10.26 -13.71
CA SER A 204 -13.62 -8.90 -13.23
C SER A 204 -13.53 -7.87 -14.36
N TRP A 205 -13.88 -6.61 -14.09
CA TRP A 205 -13.67 -5.54 -15.07
C TRP A 205 -12.18 -5.15 -15.20
N ASN A 206 -11.46 -4.98 -14.09
CA ASN A 206 -10.13 -4.33 -14.10
C ASN A 206 -9.18 -4.85 -13.00
N ASP A 207 -9.33 -6.09 -12.54
CA ASP A 207 -8.32 -6.71 -11.68
C ASP A 207 -7.17 -7.26 -12.54
N TYR A 208 -6.14 -6.43 -12.72
CA TYR A 208 -4.91 -6.80 -13.41
C TYR A 208 -4.00 -7.69 -12.57
N GLY A 209 -4.14 -7.66 -11.23
CA GLY A 209 -3.31 -8.43 -10.29
C GLY A 209 -3.63 -9.92 -10.31
N GLU A 210 -4.85 -10.30 -10.66
CA GLU A 210 -5.28 -11.70 -10.77
C GLU A 210 -5.51 -12.17 -12.22
N SER A 211 -5.10 -11.36 -13.20
CA SER A 211 -5.14 -11.65 -14.64
C SER A 211 -6.53 -12.05 -15.18
N HIS A 212 -7.61 -11.53 -14.59
CA HIS A 212 -8.98 -11.86 -14.97
C HIS A 212 -9.83 -10.65 -15.35
N TYR A 213 -9.18 -9.57 -15.73
CA TYR A 213 -9.81 -8.36 -16.26
C TYR A 213 -10.41 -8.61 -17.64
N ILE A 214 -11.58 -8.05 -17.93
CA ILE A 214 -12.10 -7.91 -19.31
C ILE A 214 -12.07 -6.46 -19.80
N GLY A 215 -11.54 -5.53 -19.01
CA GLY A 215 -11.40 -4.10 -19.29
C GLY A 215 -10.26 -3.78 -20.27
N PRO A 216 -10.22 -2.55 -20.79
CA PRO A 216 -9.06 -2.08 -21.56
C PRO A 216 -7.87 -1.86 -20.62
N LEU A 217 -6.66 -2.19 -21.07
CA LEU A 217 -5.43 -1.91 -20.32
C LEU A 217 -5.30 -0.42 -19.99
N ASP A 218 -4.97 -0.10 -18.74
CA ASP A 218 -4.77 1.27 -18.26
C ASP A 218 -3.59 1.31 -17.28
N GLY A 219 -2.47 1.91 -17.72
CA GLY A 219 -1.23 1.98 -16.93
C GLY A 219 -1.37 2.67 -15.57
N ARG A 220 -2.43 3.48 -15.39
CA ARG A 220 -2.73 4.19 -14.13
C ARG A 220 -3.38 3.28 -13.07
N GLN A 221 -3.72 2.04 -13.41
CA GLN A 221 -4.41 1.08 -12.54
C GLN A 221 -3.52 -0.13 -12.19
N TYR A 222 -2.20 -0.01 -12.36
CA TYR A 222 -1.22 -1.07 -12.12
C TYR A 222 -0.54 -1.01 -10.74
N GLU A 223 -1.09 -0.26 -9.80
CA GLU A 223 -0.52 -0.09 -8.46
C GLU A 223 -0.41 -1.42 -7.69
N ALA A 224 -1.34 -2.35 -7.92
CA ALA A 224 -1.33 -3.70 -7.34
C ALA A 224 -0.04 -4.50 -7.63
N PHE A 225 0.63 -4.26 -8.77
CA PHE A 225 1.91 -4.89 -9.08
C PHE A 225 3.04 -4.35 -8.18
N THR A 226 3.00 -3.07 -7.82
CA THR A 226 3.98 -2.44 -6.93
C THR A 226 3.74 -2.84 -5.48
N ILE A 227 2.50 -2.68 -4.98
CA ILE A 227 2.15 -3.05 -3.59
C ILE A 227 2.30 -4.56 -3.38
N GLY A 228 1.81 -5.36 -4.34
CA GLY A 228 1.94 -6.81 -4.35
C GLY A 228 3.35 -7.32 -4.67
N LYS A 229 4.34 -6.46 -4.90
CA LYS A 229 5.76 -6.82 -5.17
C LYS A 229 5.94 -7.83 -6.30
N ALA A 230 5.20 -7.66 -7.40
CA ALA A 230 5.28 -8.54 -8.56
C ALA A 230 6.72 -8.60 -9.12
N PRO A 231 7.23 -9.77 -9.53
CA PRO A 231 8.57 -9.86 -10.13
C PRO A 231 8.65 -9.16 -11.50
N PHE A 232 7.51 -9.01 -12.17
CA PHE A 232 7.31 -8.17 -13.36
C PHE A 232 5.81 -7.89 -13.52
N ASN A 233 5.44 -6.83 -14.25
CA ASN A 233 4.04 -6.56 -14.56
C ASN A 233 3.58 -7.44 -15.74
N TYR A 234 2.86 -8.52 -15.42
CA TYR A 234 2.34 -9.48 -16.39
C TYR A 234 1.14 -8.98 -17.22
N ALA A 235 0.52 -7.84 -16.91
CA ALA A 235 -0.53 -7.22 -17.73
C ALA A 235 0.01 -6.34 -18.88
N LEU A 236 1.29 -5.96 -18.85
CA LEU A 236 1.89 -5.16 -19.92
C LEU A 236 1.84 -5.88 -21.28
N GLY A 237 1.10 -5.28 -22.22
CA GLY A 237 0.94 -5.83 -23.56
C GLY A 237 0.02 -7.05 -23.66
N MET A 238 -0.74 -7.37 -22.61
CA MET A 238 -1.70 -8.49 -22.57
C MET A 238 -3.15 -7.99 -22.57
N PRO A 239 -3.68 -7.48 -23.71
CA PRO A 239 -5.08 -7.07 -23.80
C PRO A 239 -6.00 -8.27 -23.57
N HIS A 240 -7.06 -8.09 -22.79
CA HIS A 240 -8.12 -9.08 -22.52
C HIS A 240 -9.49 -8.63 -23.05
N ASP A 241 -9.56 -7.45 -23.65
CA ASP A 241 -10.82 -6.84 -24.05
C ASP A 241 -11.51 -7.54 -25.23
N GLY A 242 -10.79 -8.38 -25.97
CA GLY A 242 -11.36 -9.28 -26.97
C GLY A 242 -12.46 -10.19 -26.41
N TRP A 243 -12.37 -10.65 -25.14
CA TRP A 243 -13.42 -11.45 -24.51
C TRP A 243 -14.76 -10.70 -24.34
N ARG A 244 -14.76 -9.36 -24.38
CA ARG A 244 -16.01 -8.58 -24.36
C ARG A 244 -16.81 -8.69 -25.67
N GLU A 245 -16.17 -9.03 -26.79
CA GLU A 245 -16.82 -9.00 -28.11
C GLU A 245 -17.98 -10.00 -28.25
N THR A 246 -17.95 -11.08 -27.46
CA THR A 246 -18.96 -12.16 -27.46
C THR A 246 -20.02 -11.99 -26.36
N LEU A 247 -19.82 -11.10 -25.38
CA LEU A 247 -20.74 -10.89 -24.27
C LEU A 247 -22.19 -10.52 -24.69
N PRO A 248 -22.43 -9.65 -25.69
CA PRO A 248 -23.81 -9.35 -26.12
C PRO A 248 -24.60 -10.59 -26.59
N TYR A 249 -23.93 -11.56 -27.21
CA TYR A 249 -24.55 -12.83 -27.60
C TYR A 249 -24.91 -13.65 -26.36
N TYR A 250 -23.94 -13.90 -25.46
CA TYR A 250 -24.16 -14.73 -24.28
C TYR A 250 -25.20 -14.14 -23.32
N ILE A 251 -25.14 -12.82 -23.08
CA ILE A 251 -26.10 -12.12 -22.22
C ILE A 251 -27.50 -12.13 -22.84
N SER A 252 -27.65 -12.04 -24.17
CA SER A 252 -28.94 -12.21 -24.84
C SER A 252 -29.48 -13.64 -24.71
N MET A 253 -28.64 -14.65 -24.90
CA MET A 253 -28.99 -16.06 -24.73
C MET A 253 -29.43 -16.37 -23.28
N TYR A 254 -28.73 -15.81 -22.29
CA TYR A 254 -29.08 -15.91 -20.87
C TYR A 254 -30.43 -15.23 -20.56
N LYS A 255 -30.58 -13.94 -20.90
CA LYS A 255 -31.78 -13.16 -20.53
C LYS A 255 -33.05 -13.55 -21.30
N SER A 256 -32.92 -14.04 -22.53
CA SER A 256 -34.06 -14.21 -23.45
C SER A 256 -34.15 -15.56 -24.15
N GLY A 257 -33.22 -16.48 -23.87
CA GLY A 257 -33.15 -17.80 -24.52
C GLY A 257 -32.73 -17.79 -25.99
N SER A 258 -32.53 -16.60 -26.59
CA SER A 258 -32.15 -16.43 -28.00
C SER A 258 -31.23 -15.21 -28.20
N ALA A 259 -30.57 -15.13 -29.35
CA ALA A 259 -29.76 -13.99 -29.75
C ALA A 259 -30.00 -13.61 -31.22
N SER A 260 -29.69 -12.36 -31.55
CA SER A 260 -29.72 -11.83 -32.92
C SER A 260 -28.32 -11.39 -33.32
N ILE A 261 -27.76 -12.02 -34.35
CA ILE A 261 -26.42 -11.76 -34.85
C ILE A 261 -26.53 -10.80 -36.04
N THR A 262 -25.95 -9.61 -35.90
CA THR A 262 -25.87 -8.57 -36.96
C THR A 262 -24.44 -8.34 -37.45
N GLU A 263 -23.46 -9.04 -36.88
CA GLU A 263 -22.04 -8.94 -37.19
C GLU A 263 -21.38 -10.25 -36.73
N GLU A 264 -20.55 -10.85 -37.57
CA GLU A 264 -19.80 -12.05 -37.20
C GLU A 264 -18.48 -11.66 -36.52
N ARG A 265 -18.05 -12.42 -35.52
CA ARG A 265 -16.96 -12.01 -34.62
C ARG A 265 -16.04 -13.18 -34.31
N ALA A 266 -14.74 -12.91 -34.21
CA ALA A 266 -13.73 -13.86 -33.77
C ALA A 266 -13.01 -13.30 -32.55
N VAL A 267 -12.72 -14.16 -31.57
CA VAL A 267 -11.85 -13.90 -30.42
C VAL A 267 -10.84 -15.03 -30.34
N ALA A 268 -9.59 -14.74 -30.04
CA ALA A 268 -8.55 -15.76 -29.87
C ALA A 268 -7.62 -15.41 -28.71
N TRP A 269 -7.20 -16.43 -27.95
CA TRP A 269 -6.28 -16.26 -26.82
C TRP A 269 -5.26 -17.39 -26.72
N TYR A 270 -4.10 -17.05 -26.17
CA TYR A 270 -2.97 -17.96 -25.93
C TYR A 270 -1.97 -17.29 -24.98
N ARG A 271 -1.14 -18.09 -24.32
CA ARG A 271 0.04 -17.58 -23.61
C ARG A 271 1.16 -17.27 -24.61
N VAL A 272 1.83 -16.14 -24.43
CA VAL A 272 2.98 -15.76 -25.28
C VAL A 272 4.20 -16.64 -25.04
N ASN A 273 4.31 -17.27 -23.86
CA ASN A 273 5.33 -18.27 -23.54
C ASN A 273 4.69 -19.66 -23.50
N LYS A 274 5.40 -20.65 -24.06
CA LYS A 274 5.03 -22.06 -23.99
C LYS A 274 5.40 -22.66 -22.63
N ASN A 275 4.82 -23.80 -22.27
CA ASN A 275 5.28 -24.57 -21.11
C ASN A 275 6.79 -24.87 -21.22
N ASN A 276 7.48 -24.74 -20.09
CA ASN A 276 8.93 -24.88 -19.96
C ASN A 276 9.77 -23.95 -20.87
N ALA A 277 9.20 -22.92 -21.50
CA ALA A 277 9.98 -21.96 -22.29
C ALA A 277 10.93 -21.14 -21.40
N CYS A 278 10.46 -20.79 -20.20
CA CYS A 278 11.16 -20.02 -19.17
C CYS A 278 10.85 -20.61 -17.78
N LEU A 279 11.40 -20.02 -16.71
CA LEU A 279 11.13 -20.45 -15.33
C LEU A 279 9.65 -20.24 -14.95
N ASP A 280 9.09 -21.09 -14.11
CA ASP A 280 7.73 -20.90 -13.57
C ASP A 280 7.64 -19.76 -12.53
N GLY A 281 8.78 -19.31 -12.00
CA GLY A 281 8.83 -18.29 -10.95
C GLY A 281 8.19 -18.72 -9.63
N GLY A 282 8.16 -20.04 -9.36
CA GLY A 282 7.47 -20.62 -8.20
C GLY A 282 5.94 -20.61 -8.30
N THR A 283 5.37 -20.27 -9.47
CA THR A 283 3.91 -20.28 -9.68
C THR A 283 3.39 -21.72 -9.61
N THR A 284 2.44 -22.00 -8.72
CA THR A 284 1.75 -23.29 -8.64
C THR A 284 0.40 -23.27 -9.38
N GLY A 285 -0.07 -24.45 -9.78
CA GLY A 285 -1.44 -24.67 -10.23
C GLY A 285 -2.31 -25.07 -9.04
N ASN A 286 -3.38 -24.32 -8.74
CA ASN A 286 -4.00 -24.26 -7.41
C ASN A 286 -3.00 -23.77 -6.32
N THR A 287 -3.44 -23.67 -5.06
CA THR A 287 -2.55 -23.31 -3.94
C THR A 287 -2.86 -24.07 -2.64
N ALA A 288 -1.80 -24.50 -1.96
CA ALA A 288 -1.87 -25.10 -0.62
C ALA A 288 -2.45 -24.14 0.43
N ASN A 289 -2.34 -22.82 0.22
CA ASN A 289 -2.96 -21.80 1.09
C ASN A 289 -4.50 -21.88 1.12
N GLN A 290 -5.12 -22.47 0.11
CA GLN A 290 -6.56 -22.77 0.06
C GLN A 290 -6.86 -24.26 0.30
N LEU A 291 -5.91 -25.01 0.87
CA LEU A 291 -5.96 -26.46 1.12
C LEU A 291 -6.21 -27.29 -0.17
N GLN A 292 -5.82 -26.76 -1.32
CA GLN A 292 -5.94 -27.42 -2.61
C GLN A 292 -4.67 -28.21 -2.94
N TYR A 293 -4.82 -29.37 -3.57
CA TYR A 293 -3.69 -30.11 -4.14
C TYR A 293 -3.02 -29.26 -5.23
N GLU A 294 -1.71 -29.02 -5.11
CA GLU A 294 -0.94 -28.23 -6.05
C GLU A 294 -0.43 -29.06 -7.24
N TYR A 295 -0.45 -28.44 -8.42
CA TYR A 295 0.01 -29.00 -9.68
C TYR A 295 1.13 -28.15 -10.27
N SER A 296 2.04 -28.74 -11.05
CA SER A 296 2.92 -27.92 -11.90
C SER A 296 2.07 -27.12 -12.90
N PRO A 297 2.35 -25.82 -13.13
CA PRO A 297 1.61 -25.02 -14.10
C PRO A 297 1.71 -25.59 -15.52
N ASN A 298 2.78 -26.35 -15.83
CA ASN A 298 2.94 -27.06 -17.10
C ASN A 298 1.93 -28.20 -17.31
N ASN A 299 1.33 -28.73 -16.24
CA ASN A 299 0.27 -29.73 -16.30
C ASN A 299 -1.13 -29.10 -16.31
N MET A 300 -1.26 -27.84 -15.86
CA MET A 300 -2.53 -27.10 -15.81
C MET A 300 -2.87 -26.48 -17.16
N MET A 301 -1.90 -25.82 -17.80
CA MET A 301 -2.13 -24.92 -18.92
C MET A 301 -1.68 -25.57 -20.22
N GLN A 302 -2.52 -25.57 -21.25
CA GLN A 302 -2.18 -26.18 -22.54
C GLN A 302 -1.48 -25.20 -23.49
N ASP A 303 -0.54 -25.71 -24.29
CA ASP A 303 0.13 -24.92 -25.34
C ASP A 303 -0.70 -24.94 -26.63
N ARG A 304 -1.79 -24.17 -26.62
CA ARG A 304 -2.74 -24.04 -27.73
C ARG A 304 -3.09 -22.57 -28.03
N VAL A 305 -3.49 -22.31 -29.26
CA VAL A 305 -4.23 -21.10 -29.63
C VAL A 305 -5.70 -21.44 -29.63
N PHE A 306 -6.43 -20.90 -28.67
CA PHE A 306 -7.87 -21.08 -28.51
C PHE A 306 -8.62 -19.98 -29.26
N TYR A 307 -9.83 -20.26 -29.75
CA TYR A 307 -10.68 -19.28 -30.39
C TYR A 307 -12.17 -19.55 -30.22
N ASP A 308 -12.91 -18.46 -30.04
CA ASP A 308 -14.36 -18.39 -30.08
C ASP A 308 -14.78 -17.61 -31.34
N VAL A 309 -15.74 -18.12 -32.09
CA VAL A 309 -16.23 -17.46 -33.31
C VAL A 309 -17.75 -17.44 -33.35
N LEU A 310 -18.32 -16.24 -33.29
CA LEU A 310 -19.75 -15.99 -33.41
C LEU A 310 -20.12 -15.93 -34.89
N LEU A 311 -20.89 -16.93 -35.36
CA LEU A 311 -21.21 -17.12 -36.77
C LEU A 311 -22.70 -17.39 -37.01
N THR A 312 -23.13 -17.07 -38.23
CA THR A 312 -24.46 -17.33 -38.79
C THR A 312 -24.54 -18.60 -39.64
N SER A 313 -23.39 -19.22 -39.90
CA SER A 313 -23.23 -20.54 -40.52
C SER A 313 -21.78 -21.01 -40.31
N ASN A 314 -21.48 -22.28 -40.54
CA ASN A 314 -20.12 -22.79 -40.33
C ASN A 314 -19.10 -22.05 -41.25
N ALA A 315 -17.85 -21.93 -40.81
CA ALA A 315 -16.73 -21.28 -41.49
C ALA A 315 -15.41 -22.01 -41.20
N GLN A 316 -14.37 -21.74 -41.98
CA GLN A 316 -13.05 -22.33 -41.82
C GLN A 316 -12.14 -21.37 -41.05
N VAL A 317 -11.55 -21.85 -39.95
CA VAL A 317 -10.51 -21.12 -39.20
C VAL A 317 -9.13 -21.57 -39.69
N GLN A 318 -8.22 -20.62 -39.91
CA GLN A 318 -6.80 -20.87 -40.14
C GLN A 318 -5.97 -20.05 -39.16
N VAL A 319 -5.03 -20.73 -38.49
CA VAL A 319 -4.13 -20.12 -37.51
C VAL A 319 -2.70 -20.24 -38.04
N THR A 320 -2.03 -19.12 -38.23
CA THR A 320 -0.63 -19.06 -38.67
C THR A 320 0.24 -18.62 -37.51
N ILE A 321 1.30 -19.38 -37.20
CA ILE A 321 2.28 -19.06 -36.16
C ILE A 321 3.65 -18.99 -36.82
N GLY A 322 4.28 -17.81 -36.86
CA GLY A 322 5.61 -17.63 -37.46
C GLY A 322 5.70 -17.99 -38.94
N GLY A 323 4.58 -17.91 -39.68
CA GLY A 323 4.48 -18.33 -41.08
C GLY A 323 4.05 -19.80 -41.29
N VAL A 324 3.93 -20.61 -40.23
CA VAL A 324 3.37 -21.97 -40.32
C VAL A 324 1.86 -21.94 -40.14
N THR A 325 1.10 -22.20 -41.20
CA THR A 325 -0.38 -22.22 -41.17
C THR A 325 -0.91 -23.61 -40.79
N GLN A 326 -1.82 -23.62 -39.82
CA GLN A 326 -2.60 -24.78 -39.40
C GLN A 326 -4.09 -24.56 -39.66
N GLN A 327 -4.81 -25.63 -39.99
CA GLN A 327 -6.27 -25.61 -40.10
C GLN A 327 -6.88 -25.81 -38.71
N GLY A 328 -7.81 -24.93 -38.34
CA GLY A 328 -8.57 -25.05 -37.10
C GLY A 328 -9.68 -26.10 -37.18
N THR A 329 -9.97 -26.73 -36.04
CA THR A 329 -11.12 -27.62 -35.84
C THR A 329 -12.14 -26.98 -34.90
N TRP A 330 -13.37 -27.53 -34.90
CA TRP A 330 -14.40 -27.15 -33.92
C TRP A 330 -14.50 -28.22 -32.83
N ASP A 331 -14.18 -27.83 -31.60
CA ASP A 331 -14.34 -28.67 -30.42
C ASP A 331 -15.81 -28.62 -29.93
N GLN A 332 -16.48 -27.49 -30.15
CA GLN A 332 -17.93 -27.31 -30.01
C GLN A 332 -18.52 -26.42 -31.12
N GLU A 333 -19.69 -26.81 -31.61
CA GLU A 333 -20.50 -26.07 -32.58
C GLU A 333 -21.86 -25.70 -31.97
N PRO A 334 -22.50 -24.59 -32.35
CA PRO A 334 -23.82 -24.21 -31.85
C PRO A 334 -24.92 -25.13 -32.38
N TYR A 335 -26.11 -25.06 -31.78
CA TYR A 335 -27.29 -25.80 -32.27
C TYR A 335 -27.76 -25.19 -33.60
N ARG A 336 -27.95 -26.04 -34.62
CA ARG A 336 -28.31 -25.68 -36.01
C ARG A 336 -27.39 -24.63 -36.67
N GLY A 337 -26.14 -24.52 -36.23
CA GLY A 337 -25.08 -23.77 -36.94
C GLY A 337 -25.14 -22.25 -36.86
N VAL A 338 -26.00 -21.67 -36.00
CA VAL A 338 -26.07 -20.23 -35.74
C VAL A 338 -25.76 -19.99 -34.26
N GLY A 339 -24.70 -19.24 -33.97
CA GLY A 339 -24.25 -18.96 -32.60
C GLY A 339 -22.74 -19.06 -32.43
N MET A 340 -22.31 -19.36 -31.21
CA MET A 340 -20.88 -19.50 -30.89
C MET A 340 -20.33 -20.86 -31.28
N TYR A 341 -19.25 -20.82 -32.07
CA TYR A 341 -18.34 -21.93 -32.32
C TYR A 341 -17.10 -21.79 -31.45
N HIS A 342 -16.54 -22.90 -30.99
CA HIS A 342 -15.34 -22.92 -30.15
C HIS A 342 -14.37 -23.99 -30.65
N GLY A 343 -13.08 -23.67 -30.65
CA GLY A 343 -12.04 -24.60 -31.05
C GLY A 343 -10.64 -24.11 -30.71
N SER A 344 -9.66 -24.93 -31.07
CA SER A 344 -8.26 -24.64 -30.76
C SER A 344 -7.29 -25.36 -31.70
N VAL A 345 -6.09 -24.81 -31.88
CA VAL A 345 -4.95 -25.51 -32.53
C VAL A 345 -3.78 -25.68 -31.56
N PRO A 346 -2.99 -26.77 -31.62
CA PRO A 346 -1.76 -26.90 -30.86
C PRO A 346 -0.70 -25.90 -31.35
N ILE A 347 0.07 -25.31 -30.44
CA ILE A 347 1.23 -24.47 -30.80
C ILE A 347 2.40 -25.37 -31.25
N GLY A 348 2.64 -26.47 -30.53
CA GLY A 348 3.74 -27.40 -30.81
C GLY A 348 5.11 -26.71 -30.80
N SER A 349 5.94 -27.02 -31.79
CA SER A 349 7.28 -26.42 -31.92
C SER A 349 7.26 -24.96 -32.41
N ALA A 350 6.14 -24.44 -32.92
CA ALA A 350 6.07 -23.12 -33.54
C ALA A 350 6.35 -21.95 -32.57
N SER A 351 6.75 -20.82 -33.14
CA SER A 351 7.05 -19.53 -32.48
C SER A 351 6.94 -18.40 -33.50
N GLY A 352 6.87 -17.15 -33.05
CA GLY A 352 6.64 -15.97 -33.89
C GLY A 352 5.20 -15.47 -33.87
N SER A 353 4.91 -14.43 -34.66
CA SER A 353 3.60 -13.77 -34.72
C SER A 353 2.45 -14.73 -35.02
N VAL A 354 1.33 -14.56 -34.32
CA VAL A 354 0.11 -15.34 -34.53
C VAL A 354 -0.87 -14.54 -35.41
N VAL A 355 -1.45 -15.18 -36.41
CA VAL A 355 -2.54 -14.63 -37.21
C VAL A 355 -3.68 -15.64 -37.28
N VAL A 356 -4.86 -15.27 -36.80
CA VAL A 356 -6.08 -16.10 -36.90
C VAL A 356 -6.98 -15.50 -37.98
N THR A 357 -7.34 -16.26 -38.99
CA THR A 357 -8.28 -15.84 -40.05
C THR A 357 -9.50 -16.76 -40.08
N VAL A 358 -10.68 -16.17 -40.22
CA VAL A 358 -11.94 -16.88 -40.39
C VAL A 358 -12.44 -16.65 -41.80
N ASN A 359 -12.63 -17.71 -42.58
CA ASN A 359 -12.98 -17.64 -43.99
C ASN A 359 -14.24 -18.47 -44.31
N ARG A 360 -15.12 -17.96 -45.17
CA ARG A 360 -16.28 -18.70 -45.70
C ARG A 360 -16.41 -18.44 -47.20
N GLY A 361 -16.46 -19.52 -48.00
CA GLY A 361 -16.64 -19.42 -49.45
C GLY A 361 -15.54 -18.63 -50.19
N GLY A 362 -14.30 -18.62 -49.65
CA GLY A 362 -13.19 -17.84 -50.20
C GLY A 362 -13.13 -16.37 -49.73
N THR A 363 -14.11 -15.90 -48.96
CA THR A 363 -14.12 -14.55 -48.37
C THR A 363 -13.64 -14.59 -46.92
N THR A 364 -12.72 -13.71 -46.55
CA THR A 364 -12.31 -13.51 -45.15
C THR A 364 -13.39 -12.73 -44.40
N ILE A 365 -13.93 -13.34 -43.34
CA ILE A 365 -14.90 -12.73 -42.42
C ILE A 365 -14.17 -11.87 -41.40
N ALA A 366 -13.16 -12.42 -40.73
CA ALA A 366 -12.41 -11.73 -39.68
C ALA A 366 -10.93 -12.16 -39.69
N THR A 367 -10.06 -11.23 -39.29
CA THR A 367 -8.63 -11.46 -39.08
C THR A 367 -8.22 -10.90 -37.72
N ILE A 368 -7.48 -11.67 -36.95
CA ILE A 368 -6.85 -11.27 -35.67
C ILE A 368 -5.34 -11.32 -35.88
N ASN A 369 -4.66 -10.19 -35.65
CA ASN A 369 -3.20 -10.12 -35.65
C ASN A 369 -2.73 -10.07 -34.19
N GLY A 370 -1.96 -11.08 -33.77
CA GLY A 370 -1.58 -11.29 -32.39
C GLY A 370 -0.10 -11.12 -32.08
N ALA A 371 0.20 -11.04 -30.78
CA ALA A 371 1.55 -11.05 -30.25
C ALA A 371 2.33 -12.31 -30.69
N ALA A 372 3.66 -12.22 -30.71
CA ALA A 372 4.51 -13.35 -31.03
C ALA A 372 4.61 -14.35 -29.88
N ILE A 373 4.46 -15.64 -30.18
CA ILE A 373 4.81 -16.72 -29.25
C ILE A 373 6.34 -16.82 -29.20
N THR A 374 6.92 -16.79 -28.00
CA THR A 374 8.37 -16.65 -27.80
C THR A 374 8.88 -17.44 -26.59
N SER A 375 10.16 -17.82 -26.65
CA SER A 375 10.94 -18.32 -25.51
C SER A 375 11.92 -17.27 -24.96
N ASP A 376 11.86 -16.03 -25.46
CA ASP A 376 12.56 -14.89 -24.85
C ASP A 376 11.77 -14.37 -23.65
N CYS A 377 12.37 -14.50 -22.47
CA CYS A 377 11.87 -13.98 -21.19
C CYS A 377 12.81 -12.94 -20.56
N SER A 378 13.65 -12.28 -21.37
CA SER A 378 14.49 -11.16 -20.92
C SER A 378 13.68 -9.99 -20.33
N LYS A 379 12.43 -9.82 -20.76
CA LYS A 379 11.49 -8.78 -20.30
C LYS A 379 10.62 -9.19 -19.12
N THR A 380 10.70 -10.44 -18.68
CA THR A 380 9.87 -11.03 -17.60
C THR A 380 10.74 -11.61 -16.50
N ASP A 381 11.96 -11.08 -16.34
CA ASP A 381 12.94 -11.53 -15.33
C ASP A 381 13.16 -13.06 -15.35
N GLY A 382 13.28 -13.62 -16.56
CA GLY A 382 13.50 -15.04 -16.80
C GLY A 382 12.29 -15.95 -16.57
N LYS A 383 11.12 -15.40 -16.25
CA LYS A 383 9.90 -16.15 -15.87
C LYS A 383 8.89 -16.21 -17.00
N ASN A 384 8.10 -17.29 -17.07
CA ASN A 384 6.96 -17.40 -17.97
C ASN A 384 5.88 -16.40 -17.57
N ASN A 385 5.29 -15.71 -18.55
CA ASN A 385 4.03 -15.02 -18.33
C ASN A 385 2.85 -15.97 -18.56
N TYR A 386 2.13 -16.31 -17.49
CA TYR A 386 0.91 -17.13 -17.54
C TYR A 386 -0.37 -16.31 -17.80
N ASN A 387 -0.27 -14.98 -17.87
CA ASN A 387 -1.33 -14.09 -18.37
C ASN A 387 -1.43 -14.20 -19.91
N PRO A 388 -2.60 -14.50 -20.49
CA PRO A 388 -2.73 -14.70 -21.93
C PRO A 388 -2.79 -13.36 -22.66
N TRP A 389 -2.37 -13.39 -23.92
CA TRP A 389 -2.72 -12.37 -24.89
C TRP A 389 -4.09 -12.73 -25.49
N VAL A 390 -5.02 -11.77 -25.56
CA VAL A 390 -6.35 -11.95 -26.17
C VAL A 390 -6.54 -10.92 -27.28
N GLY A 391 -6.98 -11.39 -28.44
CA GLY A 391 -7.32 -10.53 -29.58
C GLY A 391 -8.71 -10.81 -30.10
N SER A 392 -9.22 -9.89 -30.90
CA SER A 392 -10.50 -10.05 -31.58
C SER A 392 -10.51 -9.44 -32.98
N GLY A 393 -11.42 -9.92 -33.81
CA GLY A 393 -11.69 -9.41 -35.15
C GLY A 393 -13.18 -9.41 -35.44
N ARG A 394 -13.66 -8.39 -36.17
CA ARG A 394 -15.06 -8.23 -36.55
C ARG A 394 -15.21 -8.34 -38.06
N GLY A 395 -16.27 -9.00 -38.49
CA GLY A 395 -16.71 -9.00 -39.89
C GLY A 395 -17.53 -7.75 -40.24
N PRO A 396 -17.90 -7.60 -41.51
CA PRO A 396 -18.82 -6.55 -41.93
C PRO A 396 -20.20 -6.74 -41.29
N PRO A 397 -20.99 -5.66 -41.13
CA PRO A 397 -22.39 -5.76 -40.75
C PRO A 397 -23.18 -6.64 -41.73
N ILE A 398 -24.06 -7.47 -41.20
CA ILE A 398 -24.92 -8.40 -41.95
C ILE A 398 -26.39 -8.20 -41.58
N ALA A 399 -27.29 -8.74 -42.40
CA ALA A 399 -28.69 -8.85 -42.05
C ALA A 399 -28.85 -9.70 -40.76
N ALA A 400 -29.77 -9.30 -39.88
CA ALA A 400 -29.96 -9.94 -38.59
C ALA A 400 -30.38 -11.42 -38.73
N VAL A 401 -29.53 -12.33 -38.27
CA VAL A 401 -29.83 -13.77 -38.18
C VAL A 401 -30.07 -14.15 -36.72
N ARG A 402 -31.21 -14.77 -36.42
CA ARG A 402 -31.55 -15.24 -35.07
C ARG A 402 -31.08 -16.67 -34.83
N THR A 403 -30.69 -16.97 -33.59
CA THR A 403 -30.49 -18.34 -33.12
C THR A 403 -31.79 -19.14 -33.16
N TYR A 404 -31.68 -20.47 -33.26
CA TYR A 404 -32.84 -21.36 -33.35
C TYR A 404 -33.43 -21.70 -31.98
N GLY A 405 -34.70 -21.34 -31.77
CA GLY A 405 -35.48 -21.70 -30.59
C GLY A 405 -35.19 -20.85 -29.35
N ASP A 406 -35.99 -21.07 -28.31
CA ASP A 406 -35.67 -20.68 -26.93
C ASP A 406 -34.84 -21.82 -26.31
N VAL A 407 -33.67 -21.51 -25.77
CA VAL A 407 -32.78 -22.48 -25.10
C VAL A 407 -33.48 -23.26 -23.97
N LYS A 408 -34.56 -22.73 -23.39
CA LYS A 408 -35.39 -23.40 -22.37
C LYS A 408 -36.23 -24.55 -22.92
N GLN A 409 -36.44 -24.61 -24.23
CA GLN A 409 -37.18 -25.69 -24.91
C GLN A 409 -36.26 -26.82 -25.41
N LEU A 410 -34.94 -26.64 -25.30
CA LEU A 410 -33.95 -27.59 -25.78
C LEU A 410 -33.42 -28.47 -24.63
N SER A 411 -33.24 -29.76 -24.91
CA SER A 411 -32.64 -30.72 -23.96
C SER A 411 -31.11 -30.67 -24.04
N CYS A 412 -30.40 -31.16 -23.02
CA CYS A 412 -28.96 -31.35 -23.17
C CYS A 412 -28.66 -32.42 -24.25
N VAL A 413 -27.63 -32.19 -25.06
CA VAL A 413 -27.15 -33.13 -26.11
C VAL A 413 -25.63 -33.33 -26.11
N LYS A 414 -24.90 -32.64 -25.25
CA LYS A 414 -23.47 -32.88 -24.95
C LYS A 414 -23.21 -32.39 -23.52
N GLY A 415 -22.66 -33.25 -22.69
CA GLY A 415 -22.26 -32.96 -21.31
C GLY A 415 -21.24 -33.98 -20.83
N PHE A 416 -20.79 -33.83 -19.59
CA PHE A 416 -19.82 -34.75 -18.98
C PHE A 416 -20.06 -34.93 -17.48
N GLY A 417 -19.43 -35.94 -16.90
CA GLY A 417 -19.33 -36.16 -15.45
C GLY A 417 -17.87 -36.33 -15.01
N VAL A 418 -17.63 -36.21 -13.70
CA VAL A 418 -16.31 -36.42 -13.09
C VAL A 418 -16.25 -37.69 -12.27
N TYR A 419 -15.05 -38.22 -12.02
CA TYR A 419 -14.82 -39.44 -11.23
C TYR A 419 -15.71 -40.60 -11.70
N GLU A 420 -16.47 -41.21 -10.80
CA GLU A 420 -17.39 -42.32 -11.07
C GLU A 420 -18.64 -41.92 -11.90
N PHE A 421 -18.88 -40.62 -12.13
CA PHE A 421 -19.96 -40.12 -13.00
C PHE A 421 -19.56 -40.02 -14.48
N THR A 422 -18.27 -40.20 -14.80
CA THR A 422 -17.79 -40.32 -16.18
C THR A 422 -18.48 -41.50 -16.90
N GLY A 423 -18.77 -41.40 -18.19
CA GLY A 423 -19.55 -42.39 -18.95
C GLY A 423 -21.05 -42.33 -18.69
N VAL A 424 -21.51 -42.39 -17.43
CA VAL A 424 -22.95 -42.28 -17.13
C VAL A 424 -23.50 -40.91 -17.44
N CYS A 425 -22.81 -39.83 -17.09
CA CYS A 425 -23.20 -38.49 -17.51
C CYS A 425 -23.05 -38.27 -19.01
N ASP A 426 -21.99 -38.79 -19.63
CA ASP A 426 -21.73 -38.61 -21.06
C ASP A 426 -22.90 -39.20 -21.88
N PHE A 427 -23.34 -40.41 -21.53
CA PHE A 427 -24.51 -41.03 -22.14
C PHE A 427 -25.82 -40.32 -21.80
N ALA A 428 -26.05 -39.98 -20.53
CA ALA A 428 -27.30 -39.35 -20.09
C ALA A 428 -27.49 -37.98 -20.77
N CYS A 429 -26.46 -37.14 -20.73
CA CYS A 429 -26.45 -35.79 -21.27
C CYS A 429 -26.46 -35.76 -22.80
N ALA A 430 -25.97 -36.79 -23.49
CA ALA A 430 -26.12 -36.92 -24.94
C ALA A 430 -27.58 -37.21 -25.36
N ASN A 431 -28.37 -37.78 -24.45
CA ASN A 431 -29.71 -38.32 -24.71
C ASN A 431 -30.84 -37.54 -24.02
N GLY A 432 -30.57 -36.32 -23.53
CA GLY A 432 -31.59 -35.40 -23.02
C GLY A 432 -31.74 -35.33 -21.51
N TYR A 433 -31.06 -36.17 -20.73
CA TYR A 433 -31.14 -36.19 -19.27
C TYR A 433 -29.79 -35.81 -18.64
N CYS A 434 -29.64 -34.57 -18.17
CA CYS A 434 -28.36 -34.05 -17.70
C CYS A 434 -28.49 -33.27 -16.36
N PRO A 435 -28.84 -33.95 -15.25
CA PRO A 435 -29.12 -33.28 -13.99
C PRO A 435 -27.90 -32.49 -13.49
N SER A 436 -28.01 -31.17 -13.38
CA SER A 436 -26.90 -30.26 -13.05
C SER A 436 -26.19 -30.54 -11.71
N ALA A 437 -26.85 -31.25 -10.80
CA ALA A 437 -26.30 -31.70 -9.52
C ALA A 437 -25.43 -32.98 -9.60
N ALA A 438 -25.31 -33.61 -10.78
CA ALA A 438 -24.49 -34.81 -11.00
C ALA A 438 -23.72 -34.81 -12.32
N CYS A 439 -24.21 -34.08 -13.33
CA CYS A 439 -23.56 -33.90 -14.63
C CYS A 439 -23.45 -32.41 -15.01
N THR A 440 -22.50 -32.07 -15.89
CA THR A 440 -22.34 -30.71 -16.44
C THR A 440 -22.76 -30.69 -17.91
N CYS A 441 -23.79 -29.91 -18.27
CA CYS A 441 -24.21 -29.73 -19.66
C CYS A 441 -23.34 -28.67 -20.38
N LEU A 442 -22.90 -28.97 -21.60
CA LEU A 442 -22.09 -28.09 -22.45
C LEU A 442 -22.84 -27.61 -23.71
N LYS A 443 -23.85 -28.35 -24.18
CA LYS A 443 -24.67 -28.00 -25.34
C LYS A 443 -26.11 -28.50 -25.18
N LYS A 444 -27.08 -27.62 -25.47
CA LYS A 444 -28.50 -27.96 -25.64
C LYS A 444 -28.87 -28.11 -27.13
N GLY A 445 -29.90 -28.91 -27.42
CA GLY A 445 -30.42 -29.19 -28.76
C GLY A 445 -31.61 -30.16 -28.76
N ASP A 446 -31.89 -30.77 -29.91
CA ASP A 446 -32.91 -31.81 -30.06
C ASP A 446 -32.33 -33.16 -29.60
N ALA A 447 -32.73 -33.66 -28.43
CA ALA A 447 -32.29 -34.96 -27.94
C ALA A 447 -33.06 -36.13 -28.60
N THR A 448 -32.35 -37.19 -28.97
CA THR A 448 -32.93 -38.40 -29.56
C THR A 448 -32.52 -39.65 -28.77
N PRO A 449 -33.05 -39.86 -27.55
CA PRO A 449 -32.70 -41.01 -26.73
C PRO A 449 -32.99 -42.35 -27.45
N PRO A 450 -32.21 -43.41 -27.20
CA PRO A 450 -32.55 -44.77 -27.60
C PRO A 450 -33.94 -45.17 -27.11
N LYS A 451 -34.56 -46.17 -27.74
CA LYS A 451 -35.85 -46.69 -27.25
C LYS A 451 -35.71 -47.24 -25.83
N GLU A 452 -36.71 -46.98 -25.01
CA GLU A 452 -36.82 -47.59 -23.69
C GLU A 452 -36.87 -49.12 -23.79
N THR A 453 -36.14 -49.76 -22.89
CA THR A 453 -36.01 -51.22 -22.79
C THR A 453 -36.88 -51.81 -21.68
N GLY A 454 -37.40 -50.97 -20.79
CA GLY A 454 -38.08 -51.37 -19.56
C GLY A 454 -37.13 -51.82 -18.43
N MET A 455 -35.81 -51.76 -18.63
CA MET A 455 -34.83 -52.12 -17.62
C MET A 455 -34.72 -51.02 -16.54
N VAL A 456 -35.17 -51.31 -15.33
CA VAL A 456 -35.02 -50.39 -14.19
C VAL A 456 -33.62 -50.51 -13.61
N GLY A 457 -32.86 -49.40 -13.65
CA GLY A 457 -31.53 -49.30 -13.07
C GLY A 457 -31.52 -48.60 -11.70
N TYR A 458 -30.63 -49.06 -10.84
CA TYR A 458 -30.39 -48.54 -9.49
C TYR A 458 -28.89 -48.35 -9.24
N PRO A 459 -28.48 -47.46 -8.31
CA PRO A 459 -27.09 -47.40 -7.84
C PRO A 459 -26.66 -48.73 -7.22
N LEU A 460 -25.40 -49.13 -7.40
CA LEU A 460 -24.86 -50.30 -6.70
C LEU A 460 -24.72 -50.03 -5.18
N PRO A 461 -24.72 -51.08 -4.33
CA PRO A 461 -24.48 -50.94 -2.89
C PRO A 461 -23.20 -50.13 -2.60
N GLY A 462 -23.33 -49.11 -1.74
CA GLY A 462 -22.24 -48.20 -1.38
C GLY A 462 -22.02 -47.01 -2.33
N LYS A 463 -22.72 -46.93 -3.47
CA LYS A 463 -22.69 -45.74 -4.35
C LYS A 463 -23.61 -44.63 -3.85
N SER A 464 -23.29 -43.38 -4.19
CA SER A 464 -24.11 -42.21 -3.84
C SER A 464 -25.54 -42.31 -4.37
N GLY A 465 -26.52 -41.83 -3.61
CA GLY A 465 -27.89 -41.62 -4.10
C GLY A 465 -27.98 -40.70 -5.33
N SER A 466 -26.98 -39.86 -5.60
CA SER A 466 -26.88 -39.03 -6.82
C SER A 466 -26.90 -39.85 -8.13
N PHE A 467 -26.54 -41.14 -8.08
CA PHE A 467 -26.64 -42.05 -9.23
C PHE A 467 -28.08 -42.50 -9.53
N GLN A 468 -29.06 -42.30 -8.64
CA GLN A 468 -30.37 -42.95 -8.75
C GLN A 468 -31.13 -42.56 -10.03
N GLY A 469 -31.16 -41.27 -10.35
CA GLY A 469 -31.75 -40.78 -11.61
C GLY A 469 -30.97 -41.25 -12.84
N LEU A 470 -29.63 -41.19 -12.79
CA LEU A 470 -28.74 -41.57 -13.89
C LEU A 470 -28.82 -43.07 -14.22
N CYS A 471 -28.79 -43.96 -13.21
CA CYS A 471 -28.94 -45.39 -13.42
C CYS A 471 -30.33 -45.74 -13.93
N SER A 472 -31.39 -45.11 -13.41
CA SER A 472 -32.75 -45.31 -13.89
C SER A 472 -32.88 -44.96 -15.38
N PHE A 473 -32.42 -43.77 -15.78
CA PHE A 473 -32.43 -43.34 -17.18
C PHE A 473 -31.53 -44.21 -18.07
N ASN A 474 -30.25 -44.34 -17.72
CA ASN A 474 -29.26 -44.98 -18.58
C ASN A 474 -29.57 -46.47 -18.82
N CYS A 475 -29.92 -47.21 -17.76
CA CYS A 475 -30.26 -48.63 -17.90
C CYS A 475 -31.55 -48.80 -18.72
N ASN A 476 -32.56 -47.95 -18.53
CA ASN A 476 -33.78 -48.00 -19.35
C ASN A 476 -33.47 -47.73 -20.85
N HIS A 477 -32.50 -46.87 -21.16
CA HIS A 477 -32.05 -46.61 -22.53
C HIS A 477 -30.89 -47.54 -23.01
N GLY A 478 -30.64 -48.65 -22.32
CA GLY A 478 -29.75 -49.73 -22.78
C GLY A 478 -28.26 -49.58 -22.42
N TYR A 479 -27.89 -48.59 -21.61
CA TYR A 479 -26.53 -48.39 -21.10
C TYR A 479 -26.48 -48.58 -19.57
N CYS A 480 -26.18 -49.79 -19.11
CA CYS A 480 -26.18 -50.10 -17.67
C CYS A 480 -24.76 -50.54 -17.20
N PRO A 481 -23.85 -49.59 -16.91
CA PRO A 481 -22.48 -49.91 -16.53
C PRO A 481 -22.43 -50.55 -15.13
N ASN A 482 -21.98 -51.81 -15.08
CA ASN A 482 -21.95 -52.67 -13.89
C ASN A 482 -20.91 -52.27 -12.81
N THR A 483 -20.26 -51.12 -12.97
CA THR A 483 -19.35 -50.51 -11.98
C THR A 483 -20.04 -49.51 -11.06
N VAL A 484 -21.18 -48.95 -11.49
CA VAL A 484 -21.95 -47.95 -10.74
C VAL A 484 -23.45 -48.23 -10.70
N CYS A 485 -24.00 -48.89 -11.72
CA CYS A 485 -25.42 -49.23 -11.83
C CYS A 485 -25.65 -50.75 -11.80
N GLY A 486 -26.82 -51.16 -11.30
CA GLY A 486 -27.31 -52.54 -11.33
C GLY A 486 -28.83 -52.61 -11.38
N THR A 487 -29.39 -53.82 -11.47
CA THR A 487 -30.84 -54.04 -11.60
C THR A 487 -31.54 -54.43 -10.29
N THR A 488 -30.78 -54.57 -9.20
CA THR A 488 -31.32 -54.85 -7.86
C THR A 488 -31.74 -53.54 -7.16
N PRO A 489 -32.97 -53.42 -6.64
CA PRO A 489 -33.45 -52.21 -5.97
C PRO A 489 -32.53 -51.70 -4.87
N ASN A 490 -32.09 -50.46 -5.00
CA ASN A 490 -31.24 -49.76 -4.04
C ASN A 490 -31.42 -48.24 -4.23
N THR A 491 -31.34 -47.46 -3.15
CA THR A 491 -31.44 -45.99 -3.17
C THR A 491 -30.07 -45.30 -3.21
N GLY A 492 -28.97 -46.08 -3.16
CA GLY A 492 -27.65 -45.56 -2.82
C GLY A 492 -27.55 -45.16 -1.35
N VAL A 493 -26.39 -44.63 -0.97
CA VAL A 493 -26.12 -44.07 0.36
C VAL A 493 -26.06 -42.55 0.31
N VAL A 494 -26.42 -41.90 1.41
CA VAL A 494 -26.07 -40.49 1.66
C VAL A 494 -24.63 -40.47 2.16
N LEU A 495 -23.74 -39.85 1.39
CA LEU A 495 -22.34 -39.69 1.78
C LEU A 495 -22.22 -38.54 2.78
N SER A 496 -21.28 -38.65 3.73
CA SER A 496 -20.93 -37.58 4.68
C SER A 496 -20.11 -36.44 4.05
N TYR A 497 -19.84 -36.53 2.75
CA TYR A 497 -19.05 -35.60 1.94
C TYR A 497 -19.65 -35.54 0.53
N SER A 498 -19.42 -34.45 -0.20
CA SER A 498 -19.85 -34.38 -1.61
C SER A 498 -18.93 -35.25 -2.49
N PRO A 499 -19.46 -36.15 -3.32
CA PRO A 499 -18.66 -37.00 -4.21
C PRO A 499 -18.03 -36.23 -5.38
N PHE A 500 -18.26 -34.91 -5.46
CA PHE A 500 -17.74 -34.01 -6.48
C PHE A 500 -16.56 -33.15 -5.99
N LEU A 501 -16.22 -33.20 -4.70
CA LEU A 501 -15.08 -32.47 -4.15
C LEU A 501 -13.77 -32.94 -4.83
N PRO A 502 -12.83 -32.02 -5.12
CA PRO A 502 -11.49 -32.41 -5.56
C PRO A 502 -10.79 -33.19 -4.44
N PRO A 503 -9.96 -34.20 -4.78
CA PRO A 503 -9.13 -34.85 -3.79
C PRO A 503 -8.10 -33.84 -3.24
N ALA A 504 -8.08 -33.68 -1.93
CA ALA A 504 -7.00 -33.01 -1.23
C ALA A 504 -5.84 -33.99 -1.02
N CYS A 505 -4.66 -33.47 -0.68
CA CYS A 505 -3.65 -34.32 -0.07
C CYS A 505 -4.14 -34.75 1.34
N THR A 506 -3.87 -36.00 1.70
CA THR A 506 -4.23 -36.59 3.02
C THR A 506 -3.08 -37.37 3.67
N GLY A 507 -1.89 -37.30 3.08
CA GLY A 507 -0.63 -37.77 3.63
C GLY A 507 0.53 -37.36 2.73
N GLY A 508 1.68 -37.01 3.30
CA GLY A 508 2.82 -36.51 2.55
C GLY A 508 4.17 -36.85 3.17
N SER A 509 5.23 -36.54 2.44
CA SER A 509 6.60 -36.67 2.90
C SER A 509 7.47 -35.51 2.43
N GLY A 510 8.56 -35.25 3.15
CA GLY A 510 9.51 -34.17 2.85
C GLY A 510 10.94 -34.66 3.11
N SER A 511 11.93 -33.96 2.58
CA SER A 511 13.35 -34.26 2.87
C SER A 511 13.76 -33.77 4.26
N ASP A 512 14.55 -34.59 4.96
CA ASP A 512 15.25 -34.23 6.19
C ASP A 512 14.35 -33.53 7.23
N ALA A 513 14.63 -32.24 7.50
CA ALA A 513 13.92 -31.36 8.41
C ALA A 513 12.40 -31.28 8.14
N PHE A 514 11.99 -31.34 6.87
CA PHE A 514 10.58 -31.18 6.48
C PHE A 514 9.75 -32.46 6.60
N GLN A 515 10.33 -33.63 6.88
CA GLN A 515 9.58 -34.90 6.87
C GLN A 515 8.38 -34.88 7.83
N GLY A 516 8.53 -34.36 9.06
CA GLY A 516 7.40 -34.25 10.00
C GLY A 516 6.38 -33.18 9.63
N LEU A 517 6.84 -32.07 9.05
CA LEU A 517 5.99 -30.95 8.62
C LEU A 517 5.14 -31.31 7.41
N CYS A 518 5.73 -31.99 6.43
CA CYS A 518 4.99 -32.50 5.29
C CYS A 518 4.03 -33.62 5.67
N ASP A 519 4.37 -34.50 6.62
CA ASP A 519 3.42 -35.51 7.10
C ASP A 519 2.17 -34.85 7.74
N PHE A 520 2.37 -33.92 8.67
CA PHE A 520 1.27 -33.18 9.33
C PHE A 520 0.49 -32.27 8.37
N GLY A 521 1.18 -31.38 7.65
CA GLY A 521 0.56 -30.39 6.77
C GLY A 521 -0.21 -31.06 5.64
N CYS A 522 0.41 -32.02 4.94
CA CYS A 522 -0.23 -32.73 3.85
C CYS A 522 -1.35 -33.65 4.33
N HIS A 523 -1.38 -34.11 5.59
CA HIS A 523 -2.54 -34.80 6.14
C HIS A 523 -3.78 -33.91 6.23
N LEU A 524 -3.57 -32.61 6.44
CA LEU A 524 -4.60 -31.56 6.56
C LEU A 524 -4.82 -30.78 5.25
N GLY A 525 -4.27 -31.25 4.12
CA GLY A 525 -4.40 -30.61 2.80
C GLY A 525 -3.43 -29.46 2.51
N PHE A 526 -2.69 -28.94 3.50
CA PHE A 526 -1.65 -27.93 3.30
C PHE A 526 -0.34 -28.61 2.86
N CYS A 527 -0.17 -28.81 1.56
CA CYS A 527 0.93 -29.59 1.00
C CYS A 527 1.69 -28.84 -0.12
N PRO A 528 2.58 -27.88 0.23
CA PRO A 528 3.32 -27.09 -0.76
C PRO A 528 4.25 -27.97 -1.61
N MET A 529 4.03 -28.03 -2.92
CA MET A 529 4.70 -29.01 -3.79
C MET A 529 6.20 -28.74 -4.02
N ALA A 530 6.68 -27.56 -3.62
CA ALA A 530 8.09 -27.17 -3.69
C ALA A 530 8.99 -27.90 -2.67
N VAL A 531 8.43 -28.29 -1.52
CA VAL A 531 9.14 -28.93 -0.39
C VAL A 531 8.51 -30.25 0.06
N CYS A 532 7.21 -30.45 -0.20
CA CYS A 532 6.47 -31.66 0.15
C CYS A 532 6.07 -32.47 -1.07
N LYS A 533 6.17 -33.80 -0.94
CA LYS A 533 5.60 -34.77 -1.86
C LYS A 533 4.33 -35.35 -1.24
N CYS A 534 3.19 -35.10 -1.86
CA CYS A 534 1.96 -35.80 -1.51
C CYS A 534 2.09 -37.31 -1.80
N THR A 535 1.78 -38.16 -0.82
CA THR A 535 1.88 -39.63 -0.90
C THR A 535 0.52 -40.32 -0.87
N ALA A 536 -0.51 -39.66 -0.34
CA ALA A 536 -1.89 -40.12 -0.35
C ALA A 536 -2.87 -38.95 -0.59
N THR A 537 -3.95 -39.22 -1.31
CA THR A 537 -4.99 -38.23 -1.61
C THR A 537 -6.36 -38.75 -1.19
N GLY A 538 -7.25 -37.85 -0.75
CA GLY A 538 -8.58 -38.22 -0.28
C GLY A 538 -9.49 -37.01 -0.05
N ILE A 539 -10.49 -37.19 0.81
CA ILE A 539 -11.37 -36.11 1.27
C ILE A 539 -10.55 -35.19 2.17
N LEU A 540 -10.71 -33.87 2.02
CA LEU A 540 -10.04 -32.89 2.88
C LEU A 540 -10.41 -33.13 4.35
N VAL A 541 -9.38 -33.32 5.19
CA VAL A 541 -9.55 -33.48 6.63
C VAL A 541 -9.80 -32.12 7.27
N GLN A 542 -10.80 -32.01 8.14
CA GLN A 542 -11.07 -30.77 8.86
C GLN A 542 -9.88 -30.41 9.77
N THR A 543 -9.31 -29.22 9.56
CA THR A 543 -8.20 -28.72 10.37
C THR A 543 -8.59 -28.52 11.84
N PRO A 544 -7.67 -28.75 12.80
CA PRO A 544 -7.85 -28.29 14.18
C PRO A 544 -8.13 -26.78 14.24
N ALA A 545 -8.76 -26.30 15.31
CA ALA A 545 -8.92 -24.86 15.52
C ALA A 545 -7.55 -24.17 15.59
N LYS A 546 -7.44 -22.98 14.99
CA LYS A 546 -6.20 -22.19 15.06
C LYS A 546 -5.91 -21.74 16.49
N THR A 547 -4.63 -21.79 16.84
CA THR A 547 -4.06 -21.25 18.06
C THR A 547 -3.33 -19.94 17.77
N SER A 548 -2.85 -19.26 18.81
CA SER A 548 -1.98 -18.08 18.67
C SER A 548 -0.48 -18.44 18.52
N GLU A 549 -0.11 -19.72 18.42
CA GLU A 549 1.28 -20.10 18.16
C GLU A 549 1.62 -19.93 16.67
N SER A 550 2.85 -19.52 16.38
CA SER A 550 3.36 -19.41 15.02
C SER A 550 4.87 -19.70 14.99
N GLY A 551 5.35 -20.22 13.87
CA GLY A 551 6.75 -20.61 13.70
C GLY A 551 7.21 -20.42 12.27
N THR A 552 8.53 -20.43 12.09
CA THR A 552 9.22 -20.24 10.82
C THR A 552 10.38 -21.20 10.72
N TYR A 553 10.63 -21.77 9.53
CA TYR A 553 11.89 -22.46 9.27
C TYR A 553 13.01 -21.43 9.04
N PRO A 554 14.16 -21.51 9.75
CA PRO A 554 15.19 -20.47 9.67
C PRO A 554 16.19 -20.67 8.51
N GLU A 555 16.31 -21.87 7.93
CA GLU A 555 17.38 -22.18 6.95
C GLU A 555 16.99 -21.89 5.49
N SER A 556 15.70 -21.96 5.15
CA SER A 556 15.17 -21.72 3.81
C SER A 556 13.70 -21.25 3.85
N ASP A 557 13.14 -20.89 2.70
CA ASP A 557 11.69 -20.82 2.54
C ASP A 557 11.09 -22.21 2.85
N ASP A 558 10.06 -22.26 3.69
CA ASP A 558 9.28 -23.45 4.02
C ASP A 558 7.90 -23.45 3.38
N HIS A 559 7.61 -22.44 2.55
CA HIS A 559 6.33 -22.20 1.91
C HIS A 559 5.17 -22.15 2.92
N GLY A 560 5.42 -21.67 4.14
CA GLY A 560 4.45 -21.50 5.20
C GLY A 560 4.19 -22.75 6.05
N LEU A 561 4.95 -23.84 5.86
CA LEU A 561 4.77 -25.09 6.60
C LEU A 561 4.83 -24.90 8.12
N CYS A 562 5.84 -24.20 8.66
CA CYS A 562 5.95 -24.00 10.10
C CYS A 562 4.85 -23.08 10.64
N LYS A 563 4.44 -22.08 9.87
CA LYS A 563 3.32 -21.21 10.24
C LYS A 563 2.04 -22.02 10.37
N PHE A 564 1.68 -22.78 9.33
CA PHE A 564 0.49 -23.63 9.32
C PHE A 564 0.54 -24.69 10.44
N ALA A 565 1.67 -25.38 10.57
CA ALA A 565 1.85 -26.44 11.55
C ALA A 565 1.70 -25.93 12.99
N CYS A 566 2.39 -24.84 13.35
CA CYS A 566 2.31 -24.24 14.68
C CYS A 566 0.91 -23.64 14.96
N GLU A 567 0.30 -22.93 14.00
CA GLU A 567 -1.07 -22.41 14.15
C GLU A 567 -2.07 -23.54 14.45
N HIS A 568 -1.90 -24.72 13.85
CA HIS A 568 -2.75 -25.90 14.07
C HIS A 568 -2.25 -26.88 15.15
N GLY A 569 -1.35 -26.44 16.04
CA GLY A 569 -0.97 -27.16 17.28
C GLY A 569 0.16 -28.19 17.13
N TYR A 570 0.83 -28.26 15.99
CA TYR A 570 2.02 -29.08 15.76
C TYR A 570 3.23 -28.19 15.49
N CYS A 571 3.94 -27.78 16.54
CA CYS A 571 5.11 -26.90 16.43
C CYS A 571 6.40 -27.67 16.81
N PRO A 572 6.96 -28.49 15.89
CA PRO A 572 8.16 -29.28 16.15
C PRO A 572 9.42 -28.40 16.23
N PRO A 573 10.51 -28.83 16.90
CA PRO A 573 11.70 -27.98 17.13
C PRO A 573 12.41 -27.46 15.87
N VAL A 574 12.19 -28.12 14.73
CA VAL A 574 12.65 -27.69 13.40
C VAL A 574 11.99 -26.37 12.96
N CYS A 575 10.75 -26.16 13.38
CA CYS A 575 10.14 -24.84 13.35
C CYS A 575 10.66 -24.06 14.53
N ALA A 576 11.51 -23.08 14.25
CA ALA A 576 11.78 -22.08 15.24
C ALA A 576 10.45 -21.35 15.53
N LYS A 577 9.93 -21.49 16.75
CA LYS A 577 9.03 -20.48 17.32
C LYS A 577 9.74 -19.15 17.12
N LEU A 578 9.10 -18.20 16.41
CA LEU A 578 9.68 -16.95 15.91
C LEU A 578 10.94 -16.54 16.71
N PRO A 579 12.16 -16.73 16.16
CA PRO A 579 13.37 -16.59 16.95
C PRO A 579 13.44 -15.24 17.66
N THR A 580 13.65 -15.29 18.97
CA THR A 580 14.07 -14.13 19.77
C THR A 580 15.54 -13.74 19.52
N ASP A 581 16.09 -14.10 18.35
CA ASP A 581 17.44 -13.74 17.88
C ASP A 581 17.48 -12.33 17.25
N ASN A 582 16.38 -11.60 17.33
CA ASN A 582 16.41 -10.15 17.29
C ASN A 582 16.70 -9.61 18.70
N THR A 583 17.87 -9.96 19.26
CA THR A 583 18.38 -9.42 20.53
C THR A 583 19.51 -8.43 20.27
N CYS A 584 19.52 -7.33 21.01
CA CYS A 584 20.59 -6.33 20.93
C CYS A 584 21.91 -6.88 21.48
N ASP A 585 22.96 -6.84 20.65
CA ASP A 585 24.33 -7.19 21.04
C ASP A 585 25.20 -5.93 21.06
N GLY A 586 25.64 -5.55 22.27
CA GLY A 586 26.46 -4.36 22.51
C GLY A 586 27.86 -4.41 21.88
N SER A 587 28.30 -5.56 21.37
CA SER A 587 29.55 -5.67 20.59
C SER A 587 29.42 -5.08 19.17
N ASN A 588 28.20 -4.96 18.65
CA ASN A 588 27.91 -4.39 17.32
C ASN A 588 27.68 -2.86 17.35
N ARG A 589 28.32 -2.14 18.29
CA ARG A 589 28.25 -0.68 18.39
C ARG A 589 29.05 -0.04 17.25
N MET A 590 28.37 0.77 16.44
CA MET A 590 28.91 1.44 15.24
C MET A 590 29.24 2.92 15.49
N TYR A 591 28.78 3.48 16.60
CA TYR A 591 29.07 4.84 17.08
C TYR A 591 30.57 5.05 17.27
N SER A 592 31.14 6.02 16.53
CA SER A 592 32.53 6.41 16.69
C SER A 592 32.74 7.25 17.96
N VAL A 593 33.75 6.88 18.73
CA VAL A 593 34.24 7.67 19.88
C VAL A 593 35.24 8.76 19.47
N GLU A 594 35.51 8.94 18.17
CA GLU A 594 36.37 9.99 17.64
C GLU A 594 35.77 11.39 17.91
N ASP A 595 36.60 12.28 18.44
CA ASP A 595 36.25 13.69 18.57
C ASP A 595 36.39 14.40 17.22
N VAL A 596 35.29 15.00 16.76
CA VAL A 596 35.29 15.93 15.64
C VAL A 596 35.36 17.37 16.15
N PRO A 597 35.96 18.31 15.39
CA PRO A 597 35.90 19.72 15.73
C PRO A 597 34.45 20.19 15.91
N LEU A 598 34.12 20.68 17.11
CA LEU A 598 32.80 21.24 17.40
C LEU A 598 32.61 22.52 16.59
N GLY A 599 31.56 22.57 15.79
CA GLY A 599 31.24 23.78 15.02
C GLY A 599 30.86 24.92 15.95
N GLU A 600 31.55 26.06 15.81
CA GLU A 600 31.25 27.28 16.57
C GLU A 600 29.78 27.68 16.41
N ILE A 601 29.15 28.05 17.52
CA ILE A 601 27.80 28.63 17.54
C ILE A 601 27.97 30.11 17.20
N GLU A 602 27.41 30.53 16.07
CA GLU A 602 27.40 31.94 15.69
C GLU A 602 26.65 32.76 16.74
N ARG A 603 27.07 34.00 16.94
CA ARG A 603 26.29 35.00 17.69
C ARG A 603 25.80 36.05 16.70
N TRP A 604 24.52 36.39 16.78
CA TRP A 604 24.04 37.74 16.49
C TRP A 604 24.89 38.80 17.22
N SER A 605 24.93 40.03 16.67
CA SER A 605 25.97 41.03 16.91
C SER A 605 26.28 41.32 18.38
N ASN A 606 27.52 41.74 18.68
CA ASN A 606 28.04 41.99 20.04
C ASN A 606 27.22 42.99 20.89
N ASP A 607 26.28 43.72 20.30
CA ASP A 607 25.36 44.68 20.93
C ASP A 607 23.88 44.21 20.97
N GLY A 608 23.58 43.02 20.43
CA GLY A 608 22.23 42.47 20.40
C GLY A 608 21.27 43.18 19.45
N GLN A 609 21.74 43.72 18.33
CA GLN A 609 20.88 44.52 17.42
C GLN A 609 20.81 44.01 15.98
N LYS A 610 21.58 42.99 15.58
CA LYS A 610 21.53 42.40 14.24
C LYS A 610 21.91 40.92 14.26
N LEU A 611 21.15 40.07 13.55
CA LEU A 611 21.75 38.86 12.96
C LEU A 611 22.90 39.35 12.08
N ASP A 612 24.09 38.76 12.20
CA ASP A 612 25.32 39.35 11.66
C ASP A 612 25.45 39.16 10.13
N HIS A 613 24.52 39.81 9.42
CA HIS A 613 24.54 40.07 7.99
C HIS A 613 25.35 41.35 7.69
N ILE A 614 26.37 41.70 8.48
CA ILE A 614 27.33 42.73 8.09
C ILE A 614 28.19 42.15 6.95
N SER A 615 27.65 42.34 5.75
CA SER A 615 28.19 41.97 4.45
C SER A 615 29.70 42.16 4.33
N GLY A 616 30.41 41.08 3.98
CA GLY A 616 31.84 41.13 3.71
C GLY A 616 32.66 39.96 4.23
N SER A 617 32.04 38.93 4.85
CA SER A 617 32.77 37.73 5.29
C SER A 617 33.01 36.73 4.16
N GLY A 618 32.03 36.58 3.27
CA GLY A 618 32.01 35.51 2.27
C GLY A 618 31.73 34.12 2.85
N ASP A 619 31.58 33.99 4.17
CA ASP A 619 31.48 32.71 4.88
C ASP A 619 30.13 32.02 4.65
N GLN A 620 30.19 30.75 4.25
CA GLN A 620 29.06 29.83 4.12
C GLN A 620 29.39 28.48 4.76
N TYR A 621 28.40 27.84 5.38
CA TYR A 621 28.61 26.63 6.17
C TYR A 621 27.69 25.47 5.76
N VAL A 622 28.27 24.32 5.45
CA VAL A 622 27.51 23.10 5.17
C VAL A 622 27.72 22.11 6.30
N THR A 623 26.69 21.89 7.11
CA THR A 623 26.72 20.81 8.10
C THR A 623 26.34 19.51 7.41
N ILE A 624 27.06 18.43 7.71
CA ILE A 624 26.69 17.08 7.26
C ILE A 624 26.66 16.19 8.51
N VAL A 625 25.56 15.47 8.69
CA VAL A 625 25.25 14.61 9.83
C VAL A 625 25.24 13.16 9.39
N ASN A 626 26.18 12.37 9.91
CA ASN A 626 26.37 10.97 9.57
C ASN A 626 25.75 10.05 10.63
N LEU A 627 24.54 9.57 10.35
CA LEU A 627 23.84 8.55 11.14
C LEU A 627 23.77 7.21 10.37
N THR A 628 24.81 6.93 9.57
CA THR A 628 25.04 5.67 8.87
C THR A 628 26.13 4.87 9.61
N PRO A 629 26.27 3.54 9.41
CA PRO A 629 27.33 2.74 10.05
C PRO A 629 28.72 2.95 9.43
N TYR A 630 28.84 3.78 8.38
CA TYR A 630 30.07 3.99 7.63
C TYR A 630 30.71 5.33 7.99
N ARG A 631 32.05 5.45 7.90
CA ARG A 631 32.72 6.77 7.87
C ARG A 631 32.41 7.44 6.54
N MET A 632 32.02 8.71 6.54
CA MET A 632 32.01 9.51 5.30
C MET A 632 33.41 10.10 5.13
N VAL A 633 34.14 9.62 4.13
CA VAL A 633 35.51 10.05 3.83
C VAL A 633 35.46 11.13 2.75
N HIS A 634 36.07 12.28 3.02
CA HIS A 634 36.24 13.33 2.01
C HIS A 634 37.39 12.92 1.07
N THR A 635 37.11 12.93 -0.23
CA THR A 635 38.01 12.44 -1.27
C THR A 635 38.52 13.60 -2.13
N SER A 636 39.39 13.33 -3.11
CA SER A 636 39.93 14.36 -3.98
C SER A 636 38.83 15.10 -4.75
N SER A 637 38.74 16.41 -4.53
CA SER A 637 37.90 17.34 -5.28
C SER A 637 38.71 18.18 -6.27
N PRO A 638 38.08 18.70 -7.34
CA PRO A 638 38.63 19.83 -8.11
C PRO A 638 38.93 21.02 -7.19
N THR A 639 39.91 21.85 -7.57
CA THR A 639 40.16 23.12 -6.88
C THR A 639 38.91 24.01 -6.97
N PRO A 640 38.37 24.52 -5.85
CA PRO A 640 37.20 25.39 -5.86
C PRO A 640 37.55 26.74 -6.49
N TYR A 641 36.64 27.28 -7.29
CA TYR A 641 36.83 28.51 -8.04
C TYR A 641 36.18 29.69 -7.31
N GLN A 642 36.93 30.78 -7.13
CA GLN A 642 36.53 31.99 -6.37
C GLN A 642 36.23 31.74 -4.86
N PHE A 643 36.97 30.83 -4.22
CA PHE A 643 36.94 30.63 -2.76
C PHE A 643 38.31 30.88 -2.10
N THR A 644 38.31 31.56 -0.95
CA THR A 644 39.49 31.78 -0.09
C THR A 644 39.67 30.68 0.97
N VAL A 645 38.59 29.99 1.35
CA VAL A 645 38.61 28.85 2.30
C VAL A 645 37.74 27.73 1.76
N TRP A 646 38.24 26.50 1.86
CA TRP A 646 37.52 25.27 1.53
C TRP A 646 37.86 24.16 2.52
N ASP A 647 37.28 24.24 3.72
CA ASP A 647 37.44 23.25 4.80
C ASP A 647 36.27 22.26 4.77
N PHE A 648 36.44 21.24 3.94
CA PHE A 648 35.63 20.02 3.95
C PHE A 648 36.50 18.83 4.37
N GLY A 649 35.92 17.90 5.11
CA GLY A 649 36.66 16.72 5.57
C GLY A 649 35.78 15.63 6.14
N ASP A 650 36.45 14.57 6.60
CA ASP A 650 35.83 13.34 7.10
C ASP A 650 34.82 13.55 8.23
N ILE A 651 33.85 12.64 8.28
CA ILE A 651 32.76 12.61 9.25
C ILE A 651 32.57 11.17 9.76
N PRO A 652 33.00 10.86 10.98
CA PRO A 652 32.84 9.54 11.59
C PRO A 652 31.36 9.15 11.74
N SER A 653 31.12 7.84 11.85
CA SER A 653 29.78 7.30 12.14
C SER A 653 29.26 7.83 13.48
N GLY A 654 28.05 8.40 13.49
CA GLY A 654 27.42 8.99 14.68
C GLY A 654 27.83 10.43 14.99
N LYS A 655 28.50 11.13 14.06
CA LYS A 655 29.01 12.50 14.22
C LYS A 655 28.49 13.45 13.14
N ALA A 656 28.71 14.74 13.34
CA ALA A 656 28.41 15.81 12.40
C ALA A 656 29.60 16.76 12.21
N ARG A 657 29.75 17.35 11.02
CA ARG A 657 30.81 18.35 10.73
C ARG A 657 30.21 19.61 10.12
N LYS A 658 30.51 20.79 10.68
CA LYS A 658 30.30 22.11 10.07
C LYS A 658 31.46 22.37 9.11
N ASN A 659 31.26 22.10 7.82
CA ASN A 659 32.24 22.39 6.78
C ASN A 659 32.15 23.88 6.39
N LYS A 660 33.28 24.51 6.01
CA LYS A 660 33.36 25.94 5.70
C LYS A 660 33.81 26.18 4.27
N ALA A 661 33.04 26.99 3.54
CA ALA A 661 33.42 27.58 2.26
C ALA A 661 33.36 29.11 2.40
N ALA A 662 34.45 29.82 2.09
CA ALA A 662 34.48 31.29 2.11
C ALA A 662 34.71 31.83 0.69
N TYR A 663 33.77 32.62 0.18
CA TYR A 663 33.84 33.25 -1.14
C TYR A 663 34.98 34.30 -1.18
N ASP A 664 35.66 34.45 -2.31
CA ASP A 664 36.68 35.49 -2.51
C ASP A 664 36.03 36.84 -2.81
N LEU A 665 35.85 37.66 -1.77
CA LEU A 665 35.25 38.99 -1.89
C LEU A 665 36.25 40.09 -2.29
N SER A 666 37.43 39.75 -2.81
CA SER A 666 38.41 40.74 -3.26
C SER A 666 37.97 41.43 -4.55
N SER A 667 38.42 42.68 -4.75
CA SER A 667 38.08 43.50 -5.93
C SER A 667 38.62 42.97 -7.27
N HIS A 668 39.28 41.81 -7.27
CA HIS A 668 39.72 41.11 -8.49
C HIS A 668 38.67 40.11 -8.99
N VAL A 669 37.71 39.71 -8.15
CA VAL A 669 36.55 38.89 -8.54
C VAL A 669 35.48 39.81 -9.13
N GLY A 670 35.44 39.88 -10.46
CA GLY A 670 34.59 40.82 -11.19
C GLY A 670 33.11 40.43 -11.30
N SER A 671 32.77 39.17 -11.02
CA SER A 671 31.41 38.65 -10.92
C SER A 671 31.39 37.45 -9.98
N PHE A 672 30.28 37.24 -9.28
CA PHE A 672 29.99 36.02 -8.51
C PHE A 672 29.00 35.09 -9.23
N SER A 673 28.59 35.40 -10.46
CA SER A 673 27.61 34.63 -11.22
C SER A 673 28.09 33.23 -11.64
N ASP A 674 29.37 32.90 -11.43
CA ASP A 674 30.02 31.66 -11.85
C ASP A 674 30.86 30.99 -10.74
N THR A 675 30.79 31.47 -9.50
CA THR A 675 31.47 30.85 -8.35
C THR A 675 31.02 29.41 -8.16
N ASN A 676 31.95 28.46 -8.00
CA ASN A 676 31.62 27.03 -7.86
C ASN A 676 32.73 26.21 -7.17
N GLY A 677 32.37 25.33 -6.25
CA GLY A 677 33.25 24.40 -5.56
C GLY A 677 32.55 23.09 -5.19
N PHE A 678 33.31 21.99 -5.16
CA PHE A 678 32.80 20.62 -4.99
C PHE A 678 33.48 19.91 -3.81
N ALA A 679 32.73 19.20 -3.00
CA ALA A 679 33.23 18.30 -1.97
C ALA A 679 32.73 16.87 -2.24
N ASN A 680 33.65 15.97 -2.58
CA ASN A 680 33.37 14.58 -2.95
C ASN A 680 33.47 13.66 -1.73
N TYR A 681 32.41 12.93 -1.41
CA TYR A 681 32.38 11.98 -0.29
C TYR A 681 32.20 10.54 -0.75
N ARG A 682 32.83 9.61 -0.04
CA ARG A 682 32.62 8.16 -0.17
C ARG A 682 32.29 7.55 1.19
N LEU A 683 31.34 6.62 1.23
CA LEU A 683 31.06 5.82 2.43
C LEU A 683 32.11 4.71 2.54
N GLU A 684 32.86 4.70 3.65
CA GLU A 684 33.93 3.74 3.87
C GLU A 684 33.41 2.31 3.95
N GLY A 685 33.98 1.41 3.13
CA GLY A 685 33.55 0.02 3.03
C GLY A 685 32.43 -0.25 2.01
N THR A 686 31.91 0.77 1.33
CA THR A 686 30.94 0.61 0.22
C THR A 686 31.48 1.23 -1.08
N ASP A 687 30.72 1.06 -2.16
CA ASP A 687 30.92 1.74 -3.46
C ASP A 687 30.18 3.09 -3.55
N LYS A 688 29.41 3.46 -2.53
CA LYS A 688 28.52 4.63 -2.58
C LYS A 688 29.28 5.94 -2.37
N THR A 689 28.92 6.92 -3.19
CA THR A 689 29.48 8.27 -3.16
C THR A 689 28.39 9.33 -3.18
N PHE A 690 28.68 10.52 -2.67
CA PHE A 690 27.81 11.68 -2.82
C PHE A 690 28.64 12.95 -2.96
N GLN A 691 28.03 14.03 -3.43
CA GLN A 691 28.70 15.31 -3.60
C GLN A 691 27.93 16.43 -2.91
N VAL A 692 28.68 17.42 -2.45
CA VAL A 692 28.16 18.72 -2.03
C VAL A 692 28.75 19.78 -2.95
N HIS A 693 27.91 20.59 -3.60
CA HIS A 693 28.38 21.73 -4.40
C HIS A 693 28.00 23.04 -3.70
N VAL A 694 28.86 24.05 -3.78
CA VAL A 694 28.61 25.41 -3.27
C VAL A 694 28.83 26.39 -4.41
N THR A 695 27.80 27.16 -4.77
CA THR A 695 27.79 27.94 -6.03
C THR A 695 26.86 29.16 -5.99
N SER A 696 26.91 30.04 -6.99
CA SER A 696 26.03 31.22 -7.11
C SER A 696 25.57 31.53 -8.56
N HIS A 697 25.22 30.48 -9.32
CA HIS A 697 24.99 30.52 -10.77
C HIS A 697 23.85 31.45 -11.28
N MET A 698 22.90 31.90 -10.45
CA MET A 698 21.65 32.52 -10.96
C MET A 698 21.22 33.79 -10.21
N PRO A 699 20.61 34.78 -10.92
CA PRO A 699 20.03 35.98 -10.31
C PRO A 699 18.76 35.62 -9.52
N ASP A 700 18.94 35.26 -8.26
CA ASP A 700 17.89 34.97 -7.29
C ASP A 700 18.04 35.85 -6.03
N LYS A 701 16.99 35.92 -5.21
CA LYS A 701 17.00 36.62 -3.92
C LYS A 701 18.08 36.08 -2.95
N TYR A 702 18.44 34.80 -3.04
CA TYR A 702 19.48 34.15 -2.25
C TYR A 702 20.56 33.57 -3.17
N GLU A 703 21.32 34.43 -3.85
CA GLU A 703 22.28 34.07 -4.91
C GLU A 703 23.22 32.91 -4.55
N ARG A 704 23.65 32.78 -3.28
CA ARG A 704 24.51 31.68 -2.81
C ARG A 704 23.69 30.42 -2.53
N ARG A 705 24.12 29.30 -3.10
CA ARG A 705 23.46 28.00 -3.07
C ARG A 705 24.35 26.90 -2.49
N VAL A 706 23.70 25.91 -1.88
CA VAL A 706 24.25 24.56 -1.68
C VAL A 706 23.44 23.54 -2.47
N VAL A 707 24.12 22.58 -3.04
CA VAL A 707 23.54 21.43 -3.76
C VAL A 707 23.97 20.16 -3.05
N PHE A 708 23.00 19.29 -2.76
CA PHE A 708 23.22 17.95 -2.26
C PHE A 708 22.91 16.94 -3.37
N ASP A 709 23.95 16.35 -3.96
CA ASP A 709 23.85 15.32 -4.99
C ASP A 709 24.12 13.94 -4.36
N LEU A 710 23.06 13.16 -4.17
CA LEU A 710 23.13 11.79 -3.67
C LEU A 710 23.03 10.74 -4.80
N GLY A 711 23.27 11.14 -6.05
CA GLY A 711 23.18 10.29 -7.24
C GLY A 711 24.11 9.08 -7.21
N GLY A 712 25.32 9.23 -6.65
CA GLY A 712 26.26 8.12 -6.40
C GLY A 712 25.84 7.16 -5.28
N MET A 713 24.76 7.49 -4.55
CA MET A 713 24.07 6.59 -3.61
C MET A 713 22.81 5.96 -4.22
N GLY A 714 22.51 6.22 -5.50
CA GLY A 714 21.24 5.84 -6.14
C GLY A 714 20.05 6.71 -5.73
N MET A 715 20.30 7.85 -5.09
CA MET A 715 19.28 8.78 -4.57
C MET A 715 19.24 10.08 -5.38
N GLY A 716 18.31 10.97 -5.04
CA GLY A 716 18.04 12.20 -5.77
C GLY A 716 19.00 13.36 -5.44
N TRP A 717 18.55 14.55 -5.81
CA TRP A 717 19.32 15.79 -5.78
C TRP A 717 18.45 16.94 -5.24
N ARG A 718 19.01 17.84 -4.41
CA ARG A 718 18.33 19.08 -4.00
C ARG A 718 19.28 20.29 -3.95
N GLU A 719 18.83 21.39 -4.53
CA GLU A 719 19.39 22.73 -4.38
C GLU A 719 18.67 23.48 -3.24
N LEU A 720 19.43 24.24 -2.46
CA LEU A 720 18.93 25.13 -1.41
C LEU A 720 19.67 26.47 -1.48
N GLY A 721 18.93 27.57 -1.33
CA GLY A 721 19.52 28.87 -1.03
C GLY A 721 20.04 28.90 0.41
N PHE A 722 21.15 29.60 0.66
CA PHE A 722 21.58 29.87 2.03
C PHE A 722 20.66 30.92 2.69
N PRO A 723 20.13 30.68 3.90
CA PRO A 723 19.24 31.65 4.57
C PRO A 723 19.86 33.00 4.90
N GLY A 724 21.19 33.08 4.99
CA GLY A 724 21.97 34.30 5.19
C GLY A 724 23.48 34.04 5.11
N GLU A 725 24.32 35.07 5.25
CA GLU A 725 25.75 34.86 5.52
C GLU A 725 25.92 34.12 6.86
N ARG A 726 26.92 33.24 6.97
CA ARG A 726 27.26 32.49 8.20
C ARG A 726 26.18 31.52 8.72
N VAL A 727 25.04 31.37 8.06
CA VAL A 727 24.01 30.38 8.43
C VAL A 727 24.38 29.00 7.88
N SER A 728 24.22 27.94 8.68
CA SER A 728 24.51 26.57 8.22
C SER A 728 23.28 25.83 7.69
N VAL A 729 23.45 25.18 6.53
CA VAL A 729 22.47 24.26 5.93
C VAL A 729 22.95 22.82 6.16
N ALA A 730 22.06 21.90 6.60
CA ALA A 730 22.44 20.60 7.16
C ALA A 730 21.97 19.36 6.35
N LEU A 731 22.87 18.64 5.70
CA LEU A 731 22.55 17.33 5.10
C LEU A 731 22.53 16.23 6.18
N VAL A 732 21.39 15.57 6.38
CA VAL A 732 21.28 14.39 7.28
C VAL A 732 21.14 13.13 6.43
N ILE A 733 21.95 12.10 6.72
CA ILE A 733 21.85 10.78 6.10
C ILE A 733 21.89 9.70 7.20
N THR A 734 20.97 8.73 7.12
CA THR A 734 20.94 7.52 7.95
C THR A 734 20.62 6.29 7.08
N GLY A 735 20.64 5.09 7.67
CA GLY A 735 20.45 3.83 6.96
C GLY A 735 21.77 3.13 6.61
N SER A 736 21.68 2.08 5.80
CA SER A 736 22.82 1.24 5.36
C SER A 736 22.56 0.60 4.00
N GLU A 737 23.56 -0.07 3.39
CA GLU A 737 23.36 -0.85 2.15
C GLU A 737 22.22 -1.88 2.29
N ASP A 738 22.21 -2.62 3.40
CA ASP A 738 21.29 -3.75 3.62
C ASP A 738 19.88 -3.29 4.03
N PHE A 739 19.75 -2.10 4.66
CA PHE A 739 18.48 -1.52 5.09
C PHE A 739 17.86 -0.57 4.04
N GLY A 740 18.71 0.03 3.20
CA GLY A 740 18.40 1.25 2.43
C GLY A 740 18.76 2.52 3.21
N TYR A 741 18.91 3.64 2.49
CA TYR A 741 19.25 4.95 3.08
C TYR A 741 18.01 5.85 3.21
N VAL A 742 18.05 6.74 4.20
CA VAL A 742 17.09 7.83 4.39
C VAL A 742 17.88 9.13 4.49
N ASN A 743 17.41 10.18 3.82
CA ASN A 743 18.11 11.45 3.69
C ASN A 743 17.17 12.65 3.90
N SER A 744 17.76 13.85 4.00
CA SER A 744 17.04 15.12 4.18
C SER A 744 16.85 15.92 2.87
N LEU A 745 16.72 15.25 1.72
CA LEU A 745 16.38 15.93 0.46
C LEU A 745 14.89 16.29 0.39
N GLN A 746 13.99 15.40 0.78
CA GLN A 746 12.54 15.62 0.62
C GLN A 746 11.73 15.08 1.81
N LEU A 747 10.59 15.72 2.11
CA LEU A 747 9.68 15.32 3.18
C LEU A 747 8.78 14.14 2.76
N ASN A 748 9.34 12.94 2.72
CA ASN A 748 8.68 11.76 2.16
C ASN A 748 8.11 10.78 3.19
N ASN A 749 8.33 11.03 4.48
CA ASN A 749 8.05 10.08 5.55
C ASN A 749 7.18 10.72 6.64
N ILE A 750 6.02 11.27 6.25
CA ILE A 750 5.13 12.01 7.18
C ILE A 750 4.67 11.14 8.36
N ALA A 751 4.30 9.88 8.13
CA ALA A 751 3.96 8.90 9.16
C ALA A 751 5.20 8.09 9.61
N TRP A 752 6.23 8.79 10.09
CA TRP A 752 7.54 8.20 10.37
C TRP A 752 7.53 7.22 11.56
N MET A 753 6.67 7.42 12.57
CA MET A 753 6.62 6.51 13.72
C MET A 753 6.06 5.15 13.30
N ARG A 754 5.02 5.15 12.46
CA ARG A 754 4.43 3.95 11.88
C ARG A 754 5.42 3.23 10.95
N SER A 755 6.18 3.97 10.14
CA SER A 755 7.27 3.39 9.33
C SER A 755 8.36 2.71 10.17
N MET A 756 8.59 3.15 11.40
CA MET A 756 9.55 2.54 12.33
C MET A 756 8.91 1.60 13.36
N TYR A 757 7.65 1.18 13.19
CA TYR A 757 6.91 0.42 14.21
C TYR A 757 7.72 -0.78 14.77
N ASP A 758 8.27 -1.64 13.90
CA ASP A 758 9.04 -2.81 14.33
C ASP A 758 10.37 -2.48 15.03
N ILE A 759 10.88 -1.25 14.87
CA ILE A 759 12.12 -0.75 15.45
C ILE A 759 11.88 -0.12 16.83
N ILE A 760 10.75 0.56 17.01
CA ILE A 760 10.44 1.32 18.23
C ILE A 760 9.44 0.66 19.17
N LYS A 761 8.60 -0.28 18.71
CA LYS A 761 7.42 -0.81 19.44
C LYS A 761 7.65 -1.14 20.92
N TYR A 762 8.76 -1.80 21.26
CA TYR A 762 9.08 -2.22 22.64
C TYR A 762 9.88 -1.20 23.47
N ARG A 763 10.23 -0.03 22.91
CA ARG A 763 10.90 1.06 23.63
C ARG A 763 9.89 1.79 24.50
N GLN A 764 10.31 2.24 25.68
CA GLN A 764 9.47 3.10 26.51
C GLN A 764 9.25 4.45 25.79
N LEU A 765 8.13 5.11 26.02
CA LEU A 765 7.81 6.41 25.39
C LEU A 765 8.92 7.46 25.64
N ARG A 766 9.60 7.42 26.81
CA ARG A 766 10.79 8.25 27.13
C ARG A 766 12.05 7.96 26.30
N HIS A 767 12.06 6.87 25.53
CA HIS A 767 13.19 6.42 24.72
C HIS A 767 13.00 6.59 23.20
N VAL A 768 11.89 7.17 22.78
CA VAL A 768 11.66 7.49 21.36
C VAL A 768 11.90 8.98 21.15
N VAL A 769 12.90 9.32 20.34
CA VAL A 769 13.26 10.73 20.10
C VAL A 769 12.23 11.36 19.16
N VAL A 770 11.65 12.49 19.53
CA VAL A 770 10.64 13.20 18.73
C VAL A 770 10.99 14.68 18.53
N PRO A 771 10.58 15.32 17.42
CA PRO A 771 10.63 16.76 17.30
C PRO A 771 9.50 17.35 18.14
N GLY A 772 9.82 18.40 18.88
CA GLY A 772 8.88 19.18 19.66
C GLY A 772 8.72 20.60 19.11
N SER A 773 7.50 21.13 19.18
CA SER A 773 7.18 22.52 18.86
C SER A 773 6.91 23.32 20.15
N HIS A 774 7.64 24.41 20.35
CA HIS A 774 7.46 25.35 21.46
C HIS A 774 6.40 26.40 21.13
N ASP A 775 5.52 26.71 22.10
CA ASP A 775 4.30 27.53 21.96
C ASP A 775 3.55 27.26 20.66
N ALA A 776 3.28 25.97 20.43
CA ALA A 776 3.04 25.44 19.09
C ALA A 776 1.83 26.06 18.36
N ALA A 777 0.88 26.60 19.10
CA ALA A 777 -0.29 27.29 18.55
C ALA A 777 -0.02 28.73 18.07
N MET A 778 1.21 29.25 18.22
CA MET A 778 1.61 30.60 17.84
C MET A 778 2.25 30.64 16.45
N SER A 779 1.51 30.10 15.47
CA SER A 779 1.80 30.16 14.03
C SER A 779 1.37 31.47 13.35
N LYS A 780 0.56 32.27 14.05
CA LYS A 780 -0.02 33.55 13.63
C LYS A 780 -0.39 34.38 14.87
N ILE A 781 -0.53 35.69 14.74
CA ILE A 781 -1.33 36.53 15.65
C ILE A 781 -2.80 36.55 15.22
N SER A 782 -3.74 36.37 16.15
CA SER A 782 -5.18 36.36 15.86
C SER A 782 -5.88 37.69 16.19
N ASP A 783 -6.44 38.35 15.16
CA ASP A 783 -7.28 39.56 15.30
C ASP A 783 -8.55 39.33 16.15
N SER A 784 -9.10 38.11 16.11
CA SER A 784 -10.25 37.69 16.92
C SER A 784 -9.87 37.33 18.36
N GLY A 785 -8.56 37.22 18.62
CA GLY A 785 -7.97 36.78 19.88
C GLY A 785 -7.89 37.87 20.96
N TRP A 786 -6.89 37.77 21.83
CA TRP A 786 -6.52 38.80 22.80
C TRP A 786 -5.15 39.38 22.46
N LEU A 787 -5.04 40.71 22.58
CA LEU A 787 -3.86 41.51 22.20
C LEU A 787 -3.36 42.29 23.42
N GLY A 788 -2.36 41.76 24.12
CA GLY A 788 -1.66 42.41 25.25
C GLY A 788 -0.34 43.05 24.84
N GLY A 789 -0.28 43.67 23.67
CA GLY A 789 0.94 44.29 23.13
C GLY A 789 1.93 43.33 22.45
N GLY A 790 1.57 42.05 22.28
CA GLY A 790 2.30 41.13 21.41
C GLY A 790 2.14 41.50 19.93
N ILE A 791 3.21 41.27 19.15
CA ILE A 791 3.29 41.43 17.70
C ILE A 791 3.94 40.17 17.10
N PRO A 792 3.83 39.90 15.78
CA PRO A 792 4.44 38.72 15.17
C PRO A 792 5.90 38.50 15.59
N ASP A 793 6.73 39.55 15.47
CA ASP A 793 8.16 39.51 15.73
C ASP A 793 8.54 38.99 17.13
N ASN A 794 7.73 39.30 18.16
CA ASN A 794 8.04 38.96 19.55
C ASN A 794 7.13 37.90 20.19
N THR A 795 6.17 37.38 19.44
CA THR A 795 5.13 36.50 19.98
C THR A 795 4.91 35.24 19.13
N GLU A 796 5.07 35.29 17.80
CA GLU A 796 5.01 34.09 16.95
C GLU A 796 6.29 33.26 17.12
N THR A 797 6.16 32.03 17.60
CA THR A 797 7.25 31.06 17.72
C THR A 797 7.31 30.11 16.53
N GLN A 798 6.18 29.87 15.86
CA GLN A 798 6.04 29.00 14.71
C GLN A 798 5.59 29.78 13.48
N SER A 799 5.76 29.22 12.29
CA SER A 799 5.27 29.82 11.03
C SER A 799 4.36 28.86 10.24
N LEU A 800 4.39 27.57 10.57
CA LEU A 800 3.48 26.57 10.04
C LEU A 800 2.28 26.41 10.99
N ASP A 801 1.07 26.26 10.44
CA ASP A 801 -0.10 25.86 11.23
C ASP A 801 0.08 24.47 11.86
N HIS A 802 -0.70 24.15 12.89
CA HIS A 802 -0.59 22.88 13.62
C HIS A 802 -0.63 21.63 12.72
N TYR A 803 -1.43 21.63 11.65
CA TYR A 803 -1.50 20.51 10.71
C TYR A 803 -0.20 20.34 9.92
N ASN A 804 0.42 21.43 9.48
CA ASN A 804 1.69 21.40 8.76
C ASN A 804 2.89 21.14 9.69
N GLN A 805 2.85 21.57 10.96
CA GLN A 805 3.81 21.15 11.99
C GLN A 805 3.83 19.62 12.17
N LEU A 806 2.64 18.99 12.19
CA LEU A 806 2.52 17.53 12.22
C LEU A 806 3.10 16.88 10.95
N ARG A 807 2.91 17.48 9.77
CA ARG A 807 3.47 16.97 8.50
C ARG A 807 5.00 17.00 8.46
N VAL A 808 5.62 18.07 8.95
CA VAL A 808 7.10 18.18 9.06
C VAL A 808 7.68 17.30 10.18
N GLY A 809 6.85 16.51 10.87
CA GLY A 809 7.26 15.41 11.74
C GLY A 809 7.14 15.66 13.23
N VAL A 810 6.67 16.83 13.68
CA VAL A 810 6.49 17.14 15.11
C VAL A 810 5.52 16.15 15.76
N ARG A 811 5.86 15.66 16.96
CA ARG A 811 5.01 14.75 17.75
C ARG A 811 4.84 15.17 19.21
N TYR A 812 5.57 16.18 19.67
CA TYR A 812 5.40 16.80 20.98
C TYR A 812 5.04 18.28 20.82
N PHE A 813 4.05 18.75 21.56
CA PHE A 813 3.52 20.12 21.43
C PHE A 813 3.42 20.77 22.82
N ASP A 814 4.14 21.88 23.03
CA ASP A 814 3.91 22.78 24.17
C ASP A 814 2.68 23.65 23.85
N MET A 815 1.52 23.20 24.33
CA MET A 815 0.20 23.77 24.02
C MET A 815 -0.24 24.72 25.13
N ARG A 816 0.19 25.97 25.04
CA ARG A 816 -0.19 26.99 26.01
C ARG A 816 -1.57 27.57 25.67
N ILE A 817 -2.61 27.18 26.43
CA ILE A 817 -4.02 27.51 26.11
C ILE A 817 -4.62 28.42 27.18
N ALA A 818 -5.30 29.48 26.75
CA ALA A 818 -5.99 30.46 27.59
C ALA A 818 -7.41 30.71 27.09
N SER A 819 -8.28 31.23 27.97
CA SER A 819 -9.63 31.68 27.61
C SER A 819 -9.69 33.20 27.39
N ILE A 820 -10.60 33.62 26.51
CA ILE A 820 -10.90 35.03 26.24
C ILE A 820 -12.41 35.25 26.05
N ARG A 821 -12.86 36.51 26.14
CA ARG A 821 -14.14 37.05 25.59
C ARG A 821 -15.40 36.18 25.82
N GLY A 822 -15.58 35.59 27.01
CA GLY A 822 -16.73 34.71 27.30
C GLY A 822 -16.43 33.21 27.28
N GLY A 823 -15.15 32.85 27.34
CA GLY A 823 -14.68 31.49 27.54
C GLY A 823 -14.32 30.74 26.27
N ASP A 824 -13.97 31.43 25.18
CA ASP A 824 -13.44 30.78 23.98
C ASP A 824 -11.94 30.55 24.16
N PHE A 825 -11.45 29.39 23.71
CA PHE A 825 -10.09 28.92 24.01
C PHE A 825 -9.14 29.12 22.83
N TRP A 826 -7.96 29.64 23.13
CA TRP A 826 -6.94 30.02 22.14
C TRP A 826 -5.55 29.64 22.62
N GLY A 827 -4.68 29.28 21.69
CA GLY A 827 -3.24 29.27 21.91
C GLY A 827 -2.74 30.66 22.31
N ALA A 828 -1.77 30.74 23.22
CA ALA A 828 -1.23 31.99 23.72
C ALA A 828 0.27 31.88 24.04
N HIS A 829 1.04 32.90 23.66
CA HIS A 829 2.39 33.12 24.18
C HIS A 829 2.36 34.44 24.94
N VAL A 830 2.48 34.34 26.27
CA VAL A 830 2.33 35.47 27.18
C VAL A 830 3.32 35.41 28.34
N SER A 831 3.81 36.58 28.74
CA SER A 831 4.54 36.77 29.99
C SER A 831 3.56 37.10 31.12
N GLY A 832 3.70 36.40 32.25
CA GLY A 832 2.87 36.61 33.43
C GLY A 832 1.37 36.38 33.20
N ASN A 833 0.98 35.20 32.70
CA ASN A 833 -0.42 34.83 32.43
C ASN A 833 -1.39 35.04 33.61
N THR A 834 -0.91 34.91 34.85
CA THR A 834 -1.65 35.16 36.09
C THR A 834 -1.42 36.56 36.69
N GLY A 835 -0.58 37.39 36.06
CA GLY A 835 -0.25 38.74 36.53
C GLY A 835 -1.40 39.75 36.38
N ALA A 836 -1.27 40.91 37.03
CA ALA A 836 -2.26 41.99 36.90
C ALA A 836 -2.34 42.55 35.46
N SER A 837 -1.23 42.52 34.73
CA SER A 837 -1.14 42.95 33.33
C SER A 837 -0.28 41.97 32.54
N PRO A 838 -0.85 40.85 32.05
CA PRO A 838 -0.14 39.95 31.14
C PRO A 838 0.26 40.68 29.86
N MET A 839 1.40 40.31 29.27
CA MET A 839 1.84 40.86 27.97
C MET A 839 2.10 39.75 26.96
N GLY A 840 1.69 39.95 25.71
CA GLY A 840 1.81 38.98 24.62
C GLY A 840 0.56 38.97 23.74
N SER A 841 0.23 37.83 23.13
CA SER A 841 -0.96 37.66 22.31
C SER A 841 -1.38 36.19 22.16
N THR A 842 -2.56 35.98 21.58
CA THR A 842 -3.11 34.66 21.20
C THR A 842 -2.96 34.35 19.71
N GLY A 843 -2.81 33.07 19.37
CA GLY A 843 -2.61 32.55 18.01
C GLY A 843 -3.78 31.72 17.47
N GLU A 844 -3.56 30.45 17.17
CA GLU A 844 -4.61 29.54 16.69
C GLU A 844 -5.71 29.29 17.73
N SER A 845 -6.96 29.14 17.28
CA SER A 845 -8.08 28.77 18.15
C SER A 845 -7.97 27.29 18.52
N LEU A 846 -8.49 26.88 19.69
CA LEU A 846 -8.53 25.47 20.06
C LEU A 846 -9.32 24.64 19.04
N ASP A 847 -10.35 25.23 18.43
CA ASP A 847 -11.11 24.63 17.33
C ASP A 847 -10.22 24.29 16.12
N ASP A 848 -9.38 25.22 15.67
CA ASP A 848 -8.44 25.00 14.57
C ASP A 848 -7.44 23.88 14.91
N LEU A 849 -6.87 23.90 16.13
CA LEU A 849 -5.90 22.89 16.60
C LEU A 849 -6.52 21.47 16.65
N ILE A 850 -7.77 21.36 17.11
CA ILE A 850 -8.53 20.10 17.13
C ILE A 850 -8.81 19.61 15.71
N LEU A 851 -9.27 20.50 14.82
CA LEU A 851 -9.56 20.17 13.41
C LEU A 851 -8.30 19.71 12.68
N ALA A 852 -7.18 20.41 12.87
CA ALA A 852 -5.87 20.06 12.33
C ALA A 852 -5.39 18.67 12.81
N THR A 853 -5.59 18.35 14.09
CA THR A 853 -5.22 17.04 14.66
C THR A 853 -6.09 15.90 14.12
N ASN A 854 -7.41 16.11 14.05
CA ASN A 854 -8.34 15.12 13.49
C ASN A 854 -8.07 14.88 12.01
N ARG A 855 -7.77 15.94 11.25
CA ARG A 855 -7.35 15.84 9.85
C ARG A 855 -6.06 15.03 9.74
N PHE A 856 -5.06 15.30 10.57
CA PHE A 856 -3.79 14.57 10.53
C PHE A 856 -3.98 13.06 10.76
N TYR A 857 -4.82 12.62 11.71
CA TYR A 857 -5.13 11.19 11.86
C TYR A 857 -6.00 10.59 10.76
N THR A 858 -6.69 11.43 9.98
CA THR A 858 -7.38 10.98 8.77
C THR A 858 -6.36 10.73 7.66
N ASP A 859 -5.45 11.69 7.43
CA ASP A 859 -4.47 11.65 6.34
C ASP A 859 -3.27 10.70 6.65
N TYR A 860 -2.93 10.50 7.93
CA TYR A 860 -1.73 9.79 8.41
C TYR A 860 -1.97 9.04 9.75
N PRO A 861 -2.77 7.95 9.78
CA PRO A 861 -3.04 7.18 10.99
C PRO A 861 -1.83 6.36 11.47
N GLY A 862 -1.84 5.99 12.75
CA GLY A 862 -0.85 5.08 13.35
C GLY A 862 0.34 5.77 14.04
N GLU A 863 0.22 7.06 14.33
CA GLU A 863 1.23 7.88 15.00
C GLU A 863 0.89 8.13 16.50
N VAL A 864 1.84 8.61 17.30
CA VAL A 864 1.59 9.04 18.69
C VAL A 864 1.86 10.54 18.80
N ILE A 865 0.88 11.30 19.28
CA ILE A 865 1.00 12.75 19.45
C ILE A 865 0.88 13.08 20.94
N VAL A 866 1.79 13.89 21.47
CA VAL A 866 1.75 14.38 22.85
C VAL A 866 1.42 15.88 22.83
N TRP A 867 0.31 16.25 23.44
CA TRP A 867 0.00 17.64 23.79
C TRP A 867 0.23 17.82 25.28
N VAL A 868 1.18 18.68 25.66
CA VAL A 868 1.32 19.16 27.04
C VAL A 868 0.69 20.53 27.13
N ILE A 869 -0.47 20.58 27.78
CA ILE A 869 -1.36 21.72 27.86
C ILE A 869 -0.99 22.54 29.11
N LYS A 870 -0.64 23.81 28.91
CA LYS A 870 -0.22 24.74 29.98
C LYS A 870 -1.11 26.00 30.04
N TYR A 871 -0.89 26.81 31.07
CA TYR A 871 -1.60 28.06 31.44
C TYR A 871 -2.96 27.85 32.11
N MET A 872 -3.99 27.38 31.40
CA MET A 872 -5.36 27.18 31.93
C MET A 872 -5.95 28.41 32.66
N THR A 873 -5.77 29.60 32.06
CA THR A 873 -6.12 30.91 32.64
C THR A 873 -6.90 31.80 31.68
N ASP A 874 -7.65 32.78 32.21
CA ASP A 874 -8.33 33.83 31.44
C ASP A 874 -7.46 35.09 31.29
N LEU A 875 -7.30 35.56 30.05
CA LEU A 875 -6.50 36.73 29.69
C LEU A 875 -7.30 38.05 29.67
N ASN A 876 -8.61 38.03 29.93
CA ASN A 876 -9.42 39.24 29.96
C ASN A 876 -8.86 40.29 30.94
N THR A 877 -8.98 41.57 30.60
CA THR A 877 -8.37 42.67 31.37
C THR A 877 -9.18 43.10 32.59
N ASP A 878 -10.41 42.60 32.73
CA ASP A 878 -11.34 42.98 33.81
C ASP A 878 -10.99 42.33 35.18
N HIS A 879 -10.06 41.38 35.21
CA HIS A 879 -9.67 40.64 36.41
C HIS A 879 -8.69 41.43 37.30
N ALA A 880 -9.18 41.97 38.41
CA ALA A 880 -8.42 42.82 39.33
C ALA A 880 -7.42 42.08 40.26
N SER A 881 -7.31 40.75 40.19
CA SER A 881 -6.37 39.95 40.98
C SER A 881 -5.91 38.68 40.25
N ALA A 882 -4.74 38.16 40.62
CA ALA A 882 -4.18 36.95 40.05
C ALA A 882 -5.08 35.71 40.24
N SER A 883 -5.71 35.59 41.42
CA SER A 883 -6.63 34.50 41.73
C SER A 883 -7.88 34.50 40.85
N ALA A 884 -8.32 35.67 40.36
CA ALA A 884 -9.49 35.80 39.49
C ALA A 884 -9.21 35.40 38.03
N ARG A 885 -7.96 35.10 37.66
CA ARG A 885 -7.60 34.64 36.30
C ARG A 885 -7.60 33.12 36.13
N TYR A 886 -7.59 32.36 37.20
CA TYR A 886 -7.71 30.90 37.09
C TYR A 886 -9.14 30.53 36.69
N TRP A 887 -9.27 29.49 35.87
CA TRP A 887 -10.55 28.94 35.50
C TRP A 887 -11.31 28.39 36.72
N ASP A 888 -12.62 28.60 36.72
CA ASP A 888 -13.55 27.94 37.65
C ASP A 888 -13.95 26.55 37.13
N ALA A 889 -14.80 25.84 37.89
CA ALA A 889 -15.23 24.49 37.54
C ALA A 889 -15.98 24.43 36.19
N ASP A 890 -16.79 25.44 35.87
CA ASP A 890 -17.58 25.49 34.64
C ASP A 890 -16.68 25.71 33.41
N MET A 891 -15.66 26.56 33.53
CA MET A 891 -14.69 26.78 32.46
C MET A 891 -13.79 25.57 32.23
N VAL A 892 -13.36 24.87 33.30
CA VAL A 892 -12.61 23.61 33.20
C VAL A 892 -13.46 22.52 32.53
N ASP A 893 -14.75 22.41 32.89
CA ASP A 893 -15.67 21.48 32.23
C ASP A 893 -15.87 21.81 30.74
N LYS A 894 -16.07 23.09 30.40
CA LYS A 894 -16.17 23.58 29.02
C LYS A 894 -14.91 23.22 28.22
N PHE A 895 -13.72 23.42 28.80
CA PHE A 895 -12.44 23.13 28.15
C PHE A 895 -12.25 21.64 27.86
N TYR A 896 -12.43 20.77 28.86
CA TYR A 896 -12.30 19.32 28.68
C TYR A 896 -13.34 18.77 27.69
N THR A 897 -14.57 19.31 27.72
CA THR A 897 -15.62 18.95 26.75
C THR A 897 -15.29 19.40 25.32
N GLN A 898 -14.49 20.47 25.12
CA GLN A 898 -13.96 20.78 23.78
C GLN A 898 -12.87 19.79 23.35
N LEU A 899 -11.92 19.45 24.23
CA LEU A 899 -10.88 18.44 23.95
C LEU A 899 -11.47 17.06 23.59
N GLU A 900 -12.67 16.74 24.09
CA GLU A 900 -13.41 15.53 23.74
C GLU A 900 -13.84 15.42 22.26
N ARG A 901 -13.56 16.44 21.43
CA ARG A 901 -13.73 16.42 19.96
C ARG A 901 -12.51 15.87 19.20
N ILE A 902 -11.39 15.59 19.86
CA ILE A 902 -10.22 14.96 19.23
C ILE A 902 -10.50 13.46 19.04
N THR A 903 -10.68 12.97 17.81
CA THR A 903 -11.22 11.62 17.54
C THR A 903 -10.34 10.48 18.06
N ASN A 904 -9.02 10.67 18.05
CA ASN A 904 -8.03 9.64 18.40
C ASN A 904 -7.37 9.91 19.77
N ARG A 905 -8.12 10.28 20.82
CA ARG A 905 -7.55 10.36 22.18
C ARG A 905 -7.02 9.00 22.65
N CYS A 906 -6.05 8.99 23.56
CA CYS A 906 -5.58 7.73 24.15
C CYS A 906 -6.66 7.11 25.06
N PRO A 907 -7.04 5.82 24.86
CA PRO A 907 -8.16 5.19 25.52
C PRO A 907 -8.19 5.31 27.06
N PRO A 908 -9.36 5.57 27.68
CA PRO A 908 -9.48 5.73 29.14
C PRO A 908 -8.95 4.56 29.98
N ASN A 909 -9.03 3.33 29.46
CA ASN A 909 -8.52 2.13 30.14
C ASN A 909 -6.98 2.08 30.22
N MET A 910 -6.27 3.06 29.67
CA MET A 910 -4.83 3.20 29.86
C MET A 910 -4.46 3.79 31.25
N SER A 911 -5.39 4.23 32.09
CA SER A 911 -5.10 4.83 33.41
C SER A 911 -4.64 3.85 34.51
N ASN A 912 -3.64 3.00 34.23
CA ASN A 912 -3.06 2.06 35.20
C ASN A 912 -1.95 2.71 36.07
N ASN A 913 -1.45 2.00 37.08
CA ASN A 913 -0.45 2.50 38.04
C ASN A 913 0.96 2.80 37.45
N THR A 914 1.17 2.70 36.12
CA THR A 914 2.46 2.97 35.47
C THR A 914 2.39 4.22 34.62
N MET A 915 3.25 5.19 34.93
CA MET A 915 3.34 6.45 34.18
C MET A 915 3.65 6.22 32.69
N PHE A 916 3.01 7.00 31.81
CA PHE A 916 3.03 6.82 30.36
C PHE A 916 4.44 6.90 29.77
N ASP A 917 5.34 7.70 30.34
CA ASP A 917 6.73 7.82 29.88
C ASP A 917 7.50 6.50 29.98
N LYS A 918 7.11 5.62 30.91
CA LYS A 918 7.75 4.33 31.22
C LYS A 918 7.07 3.15 30.50
N ARG A 919 6.01 3.40 29.72
CA ARG A 919 5.27 2.36 29.01
C ARG A 919 5.77 2.18 27.57
N PRO A 920 5.74 0.95 27.04
CA PRO A 920 6.20 0.69 25.68
C PRO A 920 5.32 1.40 24.66
N ILE A 921 5.94 1.98 23.62
CA ILE A 921 5.25 2.89 22.72
C ILE A 921 4.18 2.21 21.86
N ASN A 922 4.26 0.89 21.66
CA ASN A 922 3.24 0.13 20.95
C ASN A 922 1.86 0.23 21.59
N GLU A 923 1.76 0.36 22.92
CA GLU A 923 0.48 0.56 23.60
C GLU A 923 -0.26 1.83 23.14
N PHE A 924 0.48 2.84 22.65
CA PHE A 924 -0.07 4.09 22.10
C PHE A 924 -0.21 4.03 20.57
N LEU A 925 0.72 3.38 19.85
CA LEU A 925 0.64 3.19 18.39
C LEU A 925 -0.51 2.25 17.99
N ASP A 926 -0.74 1.21 18.78
CA ASP A 926 -1.79 0.19 18.54
C ASP A 926 -3.16 0.62 19.09
N ALA A 927 -3.22 1.74 19.83
CA ALA A 927 -4.46 2.33 20.32
C ALA A 927 -5.42 2.68 19.17
N ASN A 928 -6.71 2.80 19.49
CA ASN A 928 -7.78 3.13 18.54
C ASN A 928 -7.78 2.21 17.29
N ASN A 929 -7.58 0.90 17.51
CA ASN A 929 -7.46 -0.14 16.48
C ASN A 929 -6.30 0.09 15.51
N GLY A 930 -5.08 0.31 16.03
CA GLY A 930 -3.89 0.54 15.20
C GLY A 930 -3.80 1.93 14.56
N LYS A 931 -4.70 2.85 14.92
CA LYS A 931 -4.71 4.23 14.40
C LYS A 931 -3.87 5.20 15.21
N GLY A 932 -3.23 4.75 16.29
CA GLY A 932 -2.46 5.62 17.18
C GLY A 932 -3.32 6.48 18.09
N CYS A 933 -2.70 7.31 18.93
CA CYS A 933 -3.44 8.19 19.82
C CYS A 933 -2.74 9.49 20.26
N VAL A 934 -3.56 10.48 20.62
CA VAL A 934 -3.18 11.74 21.26
C VAL A 934 -3.17 11.57 22.78
N LEU A 935 -2.01 11.74 23.40
CA LEU A 935 -1.89 11.96 24.84
C LEU A 935 -2.19 13.43 25.12
N LEU A 936 -3.34 13.69 25.73
CA LEU A 936 -3.72 15.01 26.23
C LEU A 936 -3.30 15.11 27.69
N ILE A 937 -2.20 15.82 27.94
CA ILE A 937 -1.61 15.97 29.27
C ILE A 937 -1.79 17.42 29.75
N THR A 938 -2.36 17.65 30.92
CA THR A 938 -2.58 18.98 31.51
C THR A 938 -1.57 19.27 32.63
N ASP A 939 -1.06 20.50 32.72
CA ASP A 939 -0.20 20.93 33.83
C ASP A 939 -0.93 21.01 35.18
N GLY A 940 -2.26 21.14 35.15
CA GLY A 940 -3.10 21.21 36.34
C GLY A 940 -2.95 22.52 37.12
N ASN A 941 -2.55 23.60 36.44
CA ASN A 941 -2.38 24.96 36.99
C ASN A 941 -3.74 25.64 37.26
N LEU A 942 -4.46 25.09 38.24
CA LEU A 942 -5.82 25.47 38.65
C LEU A 942 -5.88 25.71 40.17
N LEU A 943 -6.95 26.34 40.64
CA LEU A 943 -7.22 26.52 42.07
C LEU A 943 -7.47 25.17 42.78
N ASP A 944 -7.14 25.11 44.07
CA ASP A 944 -7.33 23.90 44.89
C ASP A 944 -8.79 23.42 44.89
N GLY A 945 -8.97 22.11 44.71
CA GLY A 945 -10.28 21.45 44.67
C GLY A 945 -10.91 21.31 43.29
N LEU A 946 -10.32 21.90 42.23
CA LEU A 946 -10.76 21.71 40.85
C LEU A 946 -10.16 20.43 40.22
N PRO A 947 -10.87 19.76 39.30
CA PRO A 947 -10.37 18.57 38.61
C PRO A 947 -9.22 18.94 37.67
N LYS A 948 -8.06 18.30 37.86
CA LYS A 948 -6.85 18.54 37.03
C LYS A 948 -6.78 17.64 35.80
N ASP A 949 -7.63 16.62 35.76
CA ASP A 949 -7.71 15.59 34.72
C ASP A 949 -9.16 15.20 34.41
N ARG A 950 -9.34 14.37 33.37
CA ARG A 950 -10.58 13.64 33.08
C ARG A 950 -10.22 12.29 32.42
N PRO A 951 -9.68 11.31 33.17
CA PRO A 951 -9.14 10.07 32.59
C PRO A 951 -10.20 9.26 31.85
N GLY A 952 -11.46 9.30 32.33
CA GLY A 952 -12.62 8.72 31.66
C GLY A 952 -12.87 9.24 30.23
N SER A 953 -12.31 10.40 29.89
CA SER A 953 -12.36 11.02 28.56
C SER A 953 -11.01 11.00 27.83
N GLY A 954 -9.96 10.40 28.40
CA GLY A 954 -8.61 10.39 27.81
C GLY A 954 -7.82 11.69 27.99
N ILE A 955 -8.08 12.43 29.07
CA ILE A 955 -7.37 13.66 29.46
C ILE A 955 -6.71 13.41 30.82
N TYR A 956 -5.41 13.67 30.96
CA TYR A 956 -4.61 13.20 32.10
C TYR A 956 -3.76 14.34 32.70
N HIS A 957 -3.60 14.39 34.01
CA HIS A 957 -2.74 15.37 34.67
C HIS A 957 -1.27 14.92 34.63
N LEU A 958 -0.36 15.86 34.32
CA LEU A 958 1.08 15.62 34.15
C LEU A 958 1.69 14.83 35.31
N ASN A 959 1.59 15.34 36.53
CA ASN A 959 2.30 14.76 37.67
C ASN A 959 1.75 13.39 38.12
N ASP A 960 0.51 13.06 37.76
CA ASP A 960 -0.12 11.78 38.15
C ASP A 960 0.12 10.67 37.12
N TYR A 961 0.24 11.01 35.83
CA TYR A 961 0.32 10.02 34.74
C TYR A 961 1.55 10.12 33.83
N PHE A 962 2.29 11.23 33.79
CA PHE A 962 3.36 11.44 32.80
C PHE A 962 4.52 12.27 33.35
N GLN A 963 5.63 11.62 33.72
CA GLN A 963 6.77 12.32 34.30
C GLN A 963 7.68 12.90 33.20
N THR A 964 7.80 14.22 33.15
CA THR A 964 8.71 14.95 32.26
C THR A 964 9.83 15.67 33.01
N ASP A 965 10.94 15.87 32.32
CA ASP A 965 12.06 16.72 32.74
C ASP A 965 12.16 17.89 31.74
N ASP A 966 11.58 19.05 32.13
CA ASP A 966 11.42 20.25 31.30
C ASP A 966 12.39 21.34 31.77
N TYR A 967 13.62 21.33 31.23
CA TYR A 967 14.69 22.25 31.65
C TYR A 967 14.78 23.48 30.73
N TRP A 968 14.41 24.63 31.29
CA TRP A 968 14.51 25.95 30.66
C TRP A 968 15.61 26.82 31.30
N PRO A 969 16.80 26.97 30.66
CA PRO A 969 17.91 27.77 31.17
C PRO A 969 17.67 29.28 31.21
N ASN A 970 16.62 29.76 30.52
CA ASN A 970 16.28 31.18 30.34
C ASN A 970 17.51 32.03 29.95
N LYS A 971 18.01 31.81 28.72
CA LYS A 971 19.21 32.47 28.16
C LYS A 971 18.88 33.21 26.87
N GLN A 972 19.52 34.36 26.68
CA GLN A 972 19.28 35.24 25.53
C GLN A 972 19.91 34.76 24.23
N THR A 973 21.02 34.01 24.27
CA THR A 973 21.75 33.54 23.07
C THR A 973 21.87 32.02 23.01
N THR A 974 21.98 31.46 21.80
CA THR A 974 22.17 30.00 21.63
C THR A 974 23.49 29.56 22.23
N SER A 975 24.52 30.40 22.13
CA SER A 975 25.84 30.09 22.67
C SER A 975 25.89 29.96 24.20
N ASP A 976 24.94 30.58 24.91
CA ASP A 976 24.79 30.44 26.37
C ASP A 976 23.76 29.34 26.73
N ASN A 977 22.77 29.08 25.88
CA ASN A 977 21.74 28.04 26.10
C ASN A 977 22.24 26.62 25.79
N ALA A 978 22.88 26.43 24.64
CA ALA A 978 23.25 25.11 24.11
C ALA A 978 24.22 24.31 25.02
N PRO A 979 25.23 24.92 25.68
CA PRO A 979 26.06 24.18 26.63
C PRO A 979 25.24 23.65 27.82
N LEU A 980 24.32 24.46 28.36
CA LEU A 980 23.48 24.07 29.50
C LEU A 980 22.49 22.97 29.13
N GLN A 981 21.92 23.01 27.93
CA GLN A 981 21.08 21.92 27.40
C GLN A 981 21.85 20.61 27.23
N VAL A 982 23.09 20.69 26.73
CA VAL A 982 23.98 19.52 26.61
C VAL A 982 24.35 18.97 27.99
N ASP A 983 24.79 19.81 28.92
CA ASP A 983 25.19 19.39 30.26
C ASP A 983 24.01 18.74 31.02
N HIS A 984 22.79 19.28 30.87
CA HIS A 984 21.58 18.70 31.45
C HIS A 984 21.22 17.35 30.82
N MET A 985 21.30 17.21 29.48
CA MET A 985 21.13 15.92 28.79
C MET A 985 22.17 14.89 29.26
N LEU A 986 23.42 15.29 29.48
CA LEU A 986 24.48 14.40 29.98
C LEU A 986 24.28 13.98 31.44
N GLY A 987 23.41 14.67 32.20
CA GLY A 987 22.91 14.20 33.49
C GLY A 987 21.91 13.02 33.40
N HIS A 988 21.29 12.81 32.23
CA HIS A 988 20.18 11.88 32.03
C HIS A 988 20.61 10.65 31.21
N LYS A 989 21.30 9.73 31.89
CA LYS A 989 21.74 8.47 31.27
C LYS A 989 20.55 7.56 30.93
N ARG A 990 20.60 6.94 29.75
CA ARG A 990 19.55 6.07 29.19
C ARG A 990 19.72 4.62 29.61
N ASP A 991 19.46 4.35 30.89
CA ASP A 991 19.68 3.03 31.49
C ASP A 991 18.49 2.47 32.31
N LYS A 992 17.30 3.04 32.15
CA LYS A 992 16.07 2.72 32.89
C LYS A 992 16.15 3.00 34.40
N GLY A 993 17.23 3.62 34.89
CA GLY A 993 17.41 4.03 36.28
C GLY A 993 16.58 5.25 36.69
N ASN A 994 16.85 5.75 37.89
CA ASN A 994 16.10 6.87 38.48
C ASN A 994 16.33 8.23 37.77
N THR A 995 17.43 8.37 37.03
CA THR A 995 17.80 9.56 36.26
C THR A 995 17.42 9.46 34.77
N ASP A 996 16.72 8.39 34.36
CA ASP A 996 16.27 8.22 32.97
C ASP A 996 14.89 8.85 32.80
N ALA A 997 14.82 10.16 32.56
CA ALA A 997 13.56 10.91 32.49
C ALA A 997 13.03 11.09 31.06
N TYR A 998 11.78 11.51 30.90
CA TYR A 998 11.29 12.05 29.62
C TYR A 998 11.88 13.48 29.44
N THR A 999 13.15 13.54 29.04
CA THR A 999 13.93 14.78 28.96
C THR A 999 13.59 15.59 27.71
N ILE A 1000 13.19 16.85 27.93
CA ILE A 1000 12.87 17.84 26.91
C ILE A 1000 14.09 18.75 26.74
N MET A 1001 14.77 18.63 25.61
CA MET A 1001 15.92 19.47 25.26
C MET A 1001 15.42 20.68 24.49
N GLN A 1002 15.54 21.86 25.11
CA GLN A 1002 15.00 23.13 24.61
C GLN A 1002 16.03 23.89 23.76
N TRP A 1003 15.89 23.81 22.43
CA TRP A 1003 16.69 24.54 21.45
C TRP A 1003 16.07 25.89 21.04
N GLN A 1004 15.37 26.53 21.97
CA GLN A 1004 14.91 27.92 21.87
C GLN A 1004 15.66 28.83 22.87
N VAL A 1005 15.58 30.14 22.65
CA VAL A 1005 16.23 31.17 23.46
C VAL A 1005 15.20 32.19 23.95
N THR A 1006 15.57 33.01 24.92
CA THR A 1006 14.70 34.03 25.52
C THR A 1006 15.31 35.43 25.32
N PRO A 1007 15.22 36.00 24.11
CA PRO A 1007 15.70 37.35 23.82
C PRO A 1007 14.89 38.40 24.59
N SER A 1008 15.50 39.55 24.84
CA SER A 1008 14.82 40.69 25.46
C SER A 1008 13.94 41.45 24.46
N ALA A 1009 13.00 42.23 24.98
CA ALA A 1009 12.16 43.10 24.14
C ALA A 1009 12.97 44.16 23.36
N GLY A 1010 14.19 44.52 23.82
CA GLY A 1010 15.08 45.44 23.11
C GLY A 1010 15.77 44.83 21.89
N ASP A 1011 15.85 43.50 21.84
CA ASP A 1011 16.52 42.77 20.77
C ASP A 1011 15.59 42.62 19.56
N LEU A 1012 14.29 42.40 19.84
CA LEU A 1012 13.25 42.12 18.85
C LEU A 1012 12.74 43.38 18.12
N ILE A 1013 13.00 44.58 18.66
CA ILE A 1013 12.68 45.86 17.98
C ILE A 1013 13.66 46.24 16.86
N SER A 1014 14.72 45.44 16.66
CA SER A 1014 15.76 45.70 15.65
C SER A 1014 15.49 45.07 14.27
N GLY A 1015 14.34 44.39 14.11
CA GLY A 1015 14.00 43.58 12.93
C GLY A 1015 14.31 42.09 13.09
N LEU A 1016 14.64 41.66 14.31
CA LEU A 1016 14.78 40.25 14.68
C LEU A 1016 13.46 39.68 15.18
N THR A 1017 13.14 38.47 14.74
CA THR A 1017 11.98 37.72 15.24
C THR A 1017 12.42 36.44 15.93
N LEU A 1018 11.59 35.90 16.84
CA LEU A 1018 11.83 34.60 17.47
C LEU A 1018 12.08 33.50 16.43
N GLN A 1019 11.22 33.46 15.40
CA GLN A 1019 11.34 32.51 14.28
C GLN A 1019 12.68 32.66 13.53
N LEU A 1020 13.16 33.88 13.31
CA LEU A 1020 14.43 34.14 12.60
C LEU A 1020 15.65 33.71 13.42
N ILE A 1021 15.67 34.01 14.72
CA ILE A 1021 16.74 33.58 15.64
C ILE A 1021 16.80 32.04 15.66
N ALA A 1022 15.65 31.39 15.79
CA ALA A 1022 15.57 29.93 15.77
C ALA A 1022 16.04 29.32 14.43
N ASN A 1023 15.54 29.84 13.32
CA ASN A 1023 15.85 29.34 11.98
C ASN A 1023 17.33 29.54 11.58
N GLN A 1024 17.96 30.65 11.97
CA GLN A 1024 19.32 31.00 11.54
C GLN A 1024 20.43 30.64 12.54
N GLU A 1025 20.14 30.52 13.83
CA GLU A 1025 21.13 30.26 14.89
C GLU A 1025 20.82 28.96 15.65
N SER A 1026 19.68 28.89 16.35
CA SER A 1026 19.39 27.81 17.29
C SER A 1026 19.24 26.45 16.60
N ASN A 1027 18.43 26.37 15.54
CA ASN A 1027 18.16 25.14 14.82
C ASN A 1027 19.40 24.64 14.06
N PRO A 1028 20.20 25.47 13.35
CA PRO A 1028 21.48 25.04 12.78
C PRO A 1028 22.48 24.54 13.84
N ALA A 1029 22.57 25.19 14.99
CA ALA A 1029 23.51 24.83 16.06
C ALA A 1029 23.24 23.44 16.64
N LEU A 1030 22.00 22.97 16.70
CA LEU A 1030 21.67 21.58 17.07
C LEU A 1030 22.48 20.58 16.23
N TYR A 1031 22.57 20.78 14.90
CA TYR A 1031 23.20 19.80 14.01
C TYR A 1031 24.72 19.74 14.16
N HIS A 1032 25.41 20.88 14.29
CA HIS A 1032 26.88 20.90 14.38
C HIS A 1032 27.46 20.91 15.79
N TYR A 1033 26.67 21.28 16.79
CA TYR A 1033 27.08 21.29 18.20
C TYR A 1033 26.34 20.19 19.00
N GLY A 1034 25.00 20.19 18.97
CA GLY A 1034 24.16 19.28 19.76
C GLY A 1034 24.35 17.80 19.43
N VAL A 1035 24.23 17.43 18.15
CA VAL A 1035 24.36 16.02 17.70
C VAL A 1035 25.72 15.42 18.08
N ASN A 1036 26.80 16.21 18.02
CA ASN A 1036 28.15 15.77 18.39
C ASN A 1036 28.32 15.44 19.89
N LYS A 1037 27.36 15.84 20.73
CA LYS A 1037 27.29 15.53 22.16
C LYS A 1037 26.32 14.37 22.47
N MET A 1038 25.49 13.96 21.50
CA MET A 1038 24.63 12.79 21.64
C MET A 1038 25.42 11.50 21.47
N THR A 1039 25.03 10.47 22.23
CA THR A 1039 25.59 9.12 22.19
C THR A 1039 24.46 8.11 22.36
N PRO A 1040 24.68 6.81 22.10
CA PRO A 1040 23.70 5.76 22.46
C PRO A 1040 23.29 5.75 23.95
N ASP A 1041 24.13 6.27 24.85
CA ASP A 1041 23.88 6.27 26.29
C ASP A 1041 23.26 7.59 26.80
N TYR A 1042 23.32 8.65 25.99
CA TYR A 1042 22.91 10.02 26.32
C TYR A 1042 22.29 10.71 25.09
N PHE A 1043 20.96 10.80 25.08
CA PHE A 1043 20.17 11.44 24.02
C PHE A 1043 18.87 12.02 24.62
N PRO A 1044 18.31 13.11 24.05
CA PRO A 1044 17.06 13.69 24.55
C PRO A 1044 15.84 12.87 24.12
N THR A 1045 14.70 13.07 24.77
CA THR A 1045 13.44 12.48 24.31
C THR A 1045 12.72 13.43 23.36
N VAL A 1046 12.66 14.71 23.69
CA VAL A 1046 12.09 15.76 22.83
C VAL A 1046 13.18 16.73 22.44
N ILE A 1047 13.24 17.10 21.15
CA ILE A 1047 14.00 18.24 20.66
C ILE A 1047 13.01 19.37 20.42
N LEU A 1048 12.77 20.18 21.45
CA LEU A 1048 11.80 21.27 21.44
C LEU A 1048 12.45 22.51 20.78
N HIS A 1049 11.78 23.12 19.81
CA HIS A 1049 12.32 24.28 19.09
C HIS A 1049 11.22 25.18 18.46
N ASP A 1050 11.66 26.37 18.05
CA ASP A 1050 10.88 27.37 17.32
C ASP A 1050 11.13 27.25 15.80
N ALA A 1051 10.23 27.83 14.99
CA ALA A 1051 10.25 27.82 13.52
C ALA A 1051 10.44 26.41 12.90
N VAL A 1052 9.64 25.44 13.33
CA VAL A 1052 9.75 24.05 12.86
C VAL A 1052 9.57 23.93 11.34
N GLY A 1053 10.41 23.11 10.70
CA GLY A 1053 10.17 22.61 9.33
C GLY A 1053 10.33 23.60 8.17
N LEU A 1054 11.02 24.73 8.33
CA LEU A 1054 11.28 25.69 7.24
C LEU A 1054 12.78 26.01 7.04
N PHE A 1055 13.13 26.46 5.83
CA PHE A 1055 14.45 27.05 5.49
C PHE A 1055 14.45 28.56 5.60
N HIS A 1056 13.38 29.21 5.13
CA HIS A 1056 13.11 30.62 5.37
C HIS A 1056 11.70 30.71 5.96
N VAL A 1057 11.53 31.51 7.01
CA VAL A 1057 10.27 31.60 7.81
C VAL A 1057 9.05 32.11 7.02
N LYS A 1058 9.25 32.56 5.78
CA LYS A 1058 8.20 33.09 4.88
C LYS A 1058 7.81 32.13 3.76
N ASP A 1059 8.54 31.04 3.57
CA ASP A 1059 8.38 30.16 2.42
C ASP A 1059 7.44 29.00 2.78
N LEU A 1060 6.17 29.36 3.01
CA LEU A 1060 5.14 28.46 3.56
C LEU A 1060 4.57 27.45 2.54
N SER A 1061 5.13 27.36 1.33
CA SER A 1061 4.73 26.36 0.34
C SER A 1061 5.33 25.00 0.69
N PHE A 1062 4.62 23.92 0.36
CA PHE A 1062 4.99 22.56 0.78
C PHE A 1062 6.35 22.11 0.21
N GLU A 1063 6.68 22.59 -0.99
CA GLU A 1063 7.92 22.33 -1.72
C GLU A 1063 9.14 22.93 -1.00
N SER A 1064 8.93 24.01 -0.25
CA SER A 1064 9.94 24.74 0.52
C SER A 1064 10.18 24.16 1.92
N TYR A 1065 9.41 23.15 2.34
CA TYR A 1065 9.55 22.56 3.67
C TYR A 1065 10.92 21.90 3.88
N ASN A 1066 11.38 21.98 5.12
CA ASN A 1066 12.68 21.50 5.59
C ASN A 1066 12.53 20.14 6.29
N PRO A 1067 12.97 19.03 5.66
CA PRO A 1067 12.87 17.69 6.25
C PRO A 1067 13.99 17.36 7.23
N MET A 1068 14.99 18.24 7.44
CA MET A 1068 16.22 17.91 8.19
C MET A 1068 15.94 17.43 9.62
N MET A 1069 14.98 18.04 10.32
CA MET A 1069 14.61 17.63 11.68
C MET A 1069 13.90 16.27 11.69
N GLN A 1070 13.00 16.00 10.73
CA GLN A 1070 12.35 14.69 10.58
C GLN A 1070 13.39 13.60 10.30
N THR A 1071 14.31 13.84 9.36
CA THR A 1071 15.40 12.90 9.05
C THR A 1071 16.34 12.71 10.25
N LEU A 1072 16.61 13.76 11.03
CA LEU A 1072 17.42 13.68 12.24
C LEU A 1072 16.78 12.76 13.28
N VAL A 1073 15.49 12.92 13.61
CA VAL A 1073 14.84 12.04 14.61
C VAL A 1073 14.65 10.61 14.10
N ILE A 1074 14.41 10.41 12.80
CA ILE A 1074 14.42 9.08 12.18
C ILE A 1074 15.81 8.46 12.39
N GLY A 1075 16.89 9.17 12.05
CA GLY A 1075 18.25 8.70 12.23
C GLY A 1075 18.63 8.46 13.70
N LEU A 1076 18.23 9.32 14.63
CA LEU A 1076 18.48 9.11 16.05
C LEU A 1076 17.76 7.84 16.54
N ASN A 1077 16.51 7.61 16.18
CA ASN A 1077 15.81 6.39 16.57
C ASN A 1077 16.34 5.13 15.88
N LEU A 1078 16.65 5.20 14.58
CA LEU A 1078 17.11 4.08 13.76
C LEU A 1078 18.55 3.68 14.08
N TYR A 1079 19.47 4.66 14.08
CA TYR A 1079 20.90 4.47 14.26
C TYR A 1079 21.35 4.64 15.73
N MET A 1080 21.00 5.74 16.40
CA MET A 1080 21.62 6.09 17.69
C MET A 1080 21.04 5.25 18.85
N VAL A 1081 19.73 5.30 19.04
CA VAL A 1081 19.02 4.64 20.16
C VAL A 1081 19.12 3.12 20.06
N THR A 1082 19.07 2.54 18.86
CA THR A 1082 19.12 1.07 18.67
C THR A 1082 20.47 0.45 19.07
N GLN A 1083 21.52 1.25 19.30
CA GLN A 1083 22.81 0.76 19.80
C GLN A 1083 22.87 0.59 21.33
N ASN A 1084 21.82 1.03 22.05
CA ASN A 1084 21.72 0.87 23.49
C ASN A 1084 20.82 -0.33 23.83
N CYS A 1085 21.45 -1.44 24.22
CA CYS A 1085 20.76 -2.69 24.51
C CYS A 1085 19.96 -2.71 25.82
N ILE A 1086 20.06 -1.67 26.67
CA ILE A 1086 19.16 -1.50 27.81
C ILE A 1086 17.81 -0.93 27.32
N VAL A 1087 17.86 -0.04 26.33
CA VAL A 1087 16.70 0.65 25.75
C VAL A 1087 16.04 -0.18 24.64
N SER A 1088 16.82 -0.65 23.68
CA SER A 1088 16.39 -1.44 22.53
C SER A 1088 16.58 -2.93 22.81
N SER A 1089 15.50 -3.70 22.78
CA SER A 1089 15.60 -5.16 22.82
C SER A 1089 16.08 -5.76 21.50
N ILE A 1090 15.85 -5.09 20.37
CA ILE A 1090 16.16 -5.60 19.03
C ILE A 1090 17.63 -5.41 18.62
N SER A 1091 18.11 -6.30 17.74
CA SER A 1091 19.38 -6.10 17.03
C SER A 1091 19.31 -4.82 16.20
N ASN A 1092 20.43 -4.10 16.07
CA ASN A 1092 20.46 -2.87 15.29
C ASN A 1092 20.30 -3.21 13.79
N PRO A 1093 19.27 -2.67 13.10
CA PRO A 1093 18.94 -3.04 11.72
C PRO A 1093 19.99 -2.54 10.70
N LEU A 1094 20.92 -1.68 11.10
CA LEU A 1094 21.98 -1.15 10.24
C LEU A 1094 23.28 -1.96 10.30
N VAL A 1095 23.36 -3.01 11.13
CA VAL A 1095 24.53 -3.89 11.23
C VAL A 1095 24.61 -4.78 9.99
N ALA A 1096 25.66 -4.58 9.20
CA ALA A 1096 25.83 -5.23 7.91
C ALA A 1096 25.86 -6.78 8.01
N ALA A 1097 25.29 -7.45 7.01
CA ALA A 1097 25.26 -8.90 6.86
C ALA A 1097 26.65 -9.56 6.98
N LYS A 1098 27.73 -8.87 6.56
CA LYS A 1098 29.12 -9.34 6.70
C LYS A 1098 29.62 -9.42 8.15
N ALA A 1099 29.04 -8.68 9.09
CA ALA A 1099 29.33 -8.84 10.51
C ALA A 1099 28.67 -10.13 11.05
N LYS A 1100 27.39 -10.36 10.69
CA LYS A 1100 26.66 -11.60 11.01
C LYS A 1100 27.34 -12.86 10.45
N ALA A 1101 27.87 -12.77 9.22
CA ALA A 1101 28.59 -13.88 8.58
C ALA A 1101 29.96 -14.21 9.21
N LYS A 1102 30.48 -13.37 10.11
CA LYS A 1102 31.79 -13.59 10.75
C LYS A 1102 31.70 -14.40 12.05
N THR A 1103 30.51 -14.52 12.63
CA THR A 1103 30.23 -15.33 13.83
C THR A 1103 29.57 -16.66 13.50
N LEU A 1104 28.79 -16.76 12.42
CA LEU A 1104 28.20 -18.00 11.92
C LEU A 1104 28.33 -18.08 10.39
N GLY A 1105 28.85 -19.20 9.88
CA GLY A 1105 29.15 -19.41 8.46
C GLY A 1105 27.91 -19.69 7.59
N GLY A 1106 26.90 -18.84 7.65
CA GLY A 1106 25.66 -18.91 6.86
C GLY A 1106 25.53 -17.77 5.84
N SER A 1107 24.78 -18.03 4.76
CA SER A 1107 24.41 -17.01 3.77
C SER A 1107 23.34 -16.07 4.35
N PRO A 1108 23.37 -14.75 4.09
CA PRO A 1108 22.42 -13.83 4.69
C PRO A 1108 21.06 -13.88 4.00
N THR A 1109 20.04 -14.26 4.76
CA THR A 1109 18.61 -14.18 4.38
C THR A 1109 17.88 -13.16 5.25
N THR A 1110 16.81 -12.58 4.70
CA THR A 1110 15.93 -11.52 5.27
C THR A 1110 16.59 -10.19 5.65
N THR A 1111 16.65 -9.26 4.68
CA THR A 1111 16.83 -7.82 4.94
C THR A 1111 15.52 -7.21 5.45
N LEU A 1112 15.58 -6.44 6.55
CA LEU A 1112 14.46 -5.57 6.94
C LEU A 1112 14.30 -4.48 5.87
N HIS A 1113 13.15 -4.46 5.19
CA HIS A 1113 12.82 -3.35 4.30
C HIS A 1113 12.50 -2.10 5.14
N SER A 1114 13.13 -0.97 4.82
CA SER A 1114 13.06 0.26 5.63
C SER A 1114 11.68 0.90 5.77
N GLY A 1115 10.73 0.58 4.90
CA GLY A 1115 9.40 1.22 4.85
C GLY A 1115 9.41 2.70 4.42
N PHE A 1116 10.58 3.31 4.28
CA PHE A 1116 10.77 4.72 3.95
C PHE A 1116 10.89 4.93 2.44
N LYS A 1117 10.29 6.02 1.94
CA LYS A 1117 10.30 6.36 0.51
C LYS A 1117 11.59 7.11 0.15
N THR A 1118 12.31 6.59 -0.84
CA THR A 1118 13.54 7.21 -1.37
C THR A 1118 13.20 8.06 -2.60
N PHE A 1119 13.62 9.34 -2.60
CA PHE A 1119 13.54 10.21 -3.77
C PHE A 1119 14.76 9.99 -4.68
N SER A 1120 14.57 9.92 -5.99
CA SER A 1120 15.61 9.74 -7.02
C SER A 1120 15.64 10.85 -8.08
N GLY A 1121 14.78 11.86 -7.92
CA GLY A 1121 14.63 12.99 -8.84
C GLY A 1121 15.50 14.20 -8.50
N VAL A 1122 15.06 15.39 -8.92
CA VAL A 1122 15.74 16.68 -8.76
C VAL A 1122 14.79 17.71 -8.15
N ILE A 1123 15.20 18.39 -7.08
CA ILE A 1123 14.47 19.52 -6.47
C ILE A 1123 15.33 20.79 -6.61
N PHE A 1124 14.82 21.78 -7.34
CA PHE A 1124 15.48 23.09 -7.49
C PHE A 1124 15.09 24.04 -6.37
N ALA A 1125 15.92 25.06 -6.10
CA ALA A 1125 15.69 26.02 -5.02
C ALA A 1125 14.42 26.86 -5.20
N ASN A 1126 13.88 26.95 -6.42
CA ASN A 1126 12.60 27.62 -6.72
C ASN A 1126 11.35 26.72 -6.47
N GLY A 1127 11.52 25.53 -5.89
CA GLY A 1127 10.44 24.57 -5.63
C GLY A 1127 10.06 23.68 -6.81
N THR A 1128 10.71 23.82 -7.98
CA THR A 1128 10.48 22.92 -9.11
C THR A 1128 10.98 21.51 -8.77
N VAL A 1129 10.13 20.51 -8.94
CA VAL A 1129 10.45 19.09 -8.74
C VAL A 1129 10.40 18.36 -10.09
N LEU A 1130 11.43 17.56 -10.37
CA LEU A 1130 11.43 16.53 -11.41
C LEU A 1130 11.47 15.18 -10.71
N ASP A 1131 10.44 14.34 -10.88
CA ASP A 1131 10.34 13.05 -10.17
C ASP A 1131 11.45 12.07 -10.57
N GLU A 1132 11.96 12.19 -11.80
CA GLU A 1132 13.14 11.48 -12.30
C GLU A 1132 14.16 12.50 -12.84
N ALA A 1133 15.45 12.31 -12.54
CA ALA A 1133 16.49 13.17 -13.11
C ALA A 1133 16.67 12.86 -14.62
N PRO A 1134 16.59 13.86 -15.52
CA PRO A 1134 16.55 13.64 -16.97
C PRO A 1134 17.73 12.83 -17.54
N PRO A 1135 17.54 12.12 -18.67
CA PRO A 1135 18.63 11.47 -19.38
C PRO A 1135 19.69 12.49 -19.82
N GLY A 1136 20.92 12.33 -19.33
CA GLY A 1136 22.01 13.28 -19.57
C GLY A 1136 22.07 14.46 -18.57
N PHE A 1137 21.14 14.56 -17.61
CA PHE A 1137 21.27 15.50 -16.49
C PHE A 1137 22.56 15.17 -15.73
N CYS A 1138 23.48 16.13 -15.70
CA CYS A 1138 24.89 15.81 -15.52
C CYS A 1138 25.31 15.67 -14.04
N ARG A 1139 25.02 14.50 -13.46
CA ARG A 1139 25.33 14.09 -12.06
C ARG A 1139 26.84 14.02 -11.71
N THR A 1140 27.70 14.58 -12.56
CA THR A 1140 29.17 14.61 -12.40
C THR A 1140 29.84 15.80 -13.11
N CYS A 1141 29.08 16.80 -13.61
CA CYS A 1141 29.68 17.84 -14.46
C CYS A 1141 30.64 18.76 -13.70
N SER A 1142 31.88 18.77 -14.16
CA SER A 1142 32.90 19.74 -13.76
C SER A 1142 33.00 20.88 -14.78
N TYR A 1143 32.74 22.09 -14.30
CA TYR A 1143 33.28 23.38 -14.78
C TYR A 1143 32.93 23.91 -16.20
N ASN A 1144 32.54 23.10 -17.18
CA ASN A 1144 32.58 23.53 -18.60
C ASN A 1144 31.31 23.34 -19.47
N ASP A 1145 30.15 22.94 -18.93
CA ASP A 1145 28.96 22.61 -19.74
C ASP A 1145 27.68 23.36 -19.31
N THR A 1146 27.82 24.67 -19.05
CA THR A 1146 26.76 25.56 -18.53
C THR A 1146 25.59 25.81 -19.48
N ASP A 1147 25.67 25.37 -20.75
CA ASP A 1147 24.58 25.47 -21.73
C ASP A 1147 23.47 24.41 -21.50
N THR A 1148 23.61 23.52 -20.50
CA THR A 1148 22.70 22.38 -20.29
C THR A 1148 21.88 22.40 -18.99
N ILE A 1149 22.13 23.37 -18.09
CA ILE A 1149 21.35 23.56 -16.85
C ILE A 1149 20.30 24.66 -17.04
N ASP A 1150 19.56 24.59 -18.15
CA ASP A 1150 18.54 25.59 -18.49
C ASP A 1150 17.13 25.05 -18.20
N HIS A 1151 16.35 25.81 -17.43
CA HIS A 1151 14.96 25.44 -17.10
C HIS A 1151 14.09 25.42 -18.36
N ALA A 1152 13.02 24.60 -18.34
CA ALA A 1152 12.05 24.57 -19.43
C ALA A 1152 11.43 25.96 -19.67
N ALA A 1153 11.79 26.59 -20.79
CA ALA A 1153 11.41 27.96 -21.08
C ALA A 1153 9.89 28.16 -21.12
N ASN A 1154 9.39 29.09 -20.30
CA ASN A 1154 8.00 29.52 -20.31
C ASN A 1154 7.62 30.02 -21.71
N GLY A 1155 6.55 29.46 -22.28
CA GLY A 1155 6.21 29.71 -23.68
C GLY A 1155 5.70 31.13 -23.93
N THR A 1156 6.38 31.90 -24.78
CA THR A 1156 5.78 32.86 -25.75
C THR A 1156 6.83 33.52 -26.66
N ALA A 1157 7.20 32.89 -27.78
CA ALA A 1157 7.83 33.61 -28.91
C ALA A 1157 7.68 32.86 -30.26
N VAL A 1158 6.87 33.40 -31.17
CA VAL A 1158 6.82 32.96 -32.58
C VAL A 1158 7.93 33.69 -33.36
N GLY A 1159 8.90 32.97 -33.94
CA GLY A 1159 10.14 33.65 -34.41
C GLY A 1159 11.02 32.98 -35.49
N ARG A 1160 10.44 32.56 -36.63
CA ARG A 1160 11.09 32.39 -37.96
C ARG A 1160 12.55 31.87 -38.05
N ARG A 1161 12.70 30.66 -38.62
CA ARG A 1161 13.96 30.23 -39.29
C ARG A 1161 14.40 31.23 -40.37
N ARG A 1162 15.70 31.53 -40.47
CA ARG A 1162 16.31 31.97 -41.74
C ARG A 1162 17.78 31.50 -41.86
N TRP A 1163 18.06 30.78 -42.94
CA TRP A 1163 19.40 30.31 -43.33
C TRP A 1163 20.14 31.35 -44.19
N THR A 1164 21.46 31.43 -44.05
CA THR A 1164 22.47 31.73 -45.11
C THR A 1164 23.87 31.38 -44.56
N ARG A 1165 24.57 30.37 -45.09
CA ARG A 1165 25.63 30.45 -46.14
C ARG A 1165 26.76 31.45 -45.81
N GLY A 1166 28.06 31.08 -45.79
CA GLY A 1166 28.73 29.78 -45.93
C GLY A 1166 30.12 29.91 -46.61
N THR A 1167 31.00 28.91 -46.50
CA THR A 1167 32.03 28.47 -47.49
C THR A 1167 32.69 27.18 -46.95
N LEU A 1168 32.46 25.98 -47.48
CA LEU A 1168 32.98 25.37 -48.73
C LEU A 1168 34.51 25.17 -48.79
N SER A 1169 34.96 23.94 -48.49
CA SER A 1169 35.63 23.09 -49.49
C SER A 1169 35.46 21.60 -49.18
N ARG A 1170 35.14 20.83 -50.24
CA ARG A 1170 35.02 19.36 -50.39
C ARG A 1170 36.15 18.93 -51.38
N PRO A 1171 36.28 17.69 -51.90
CA PRO A 1171 35.51 16.43 -51.73
C PRO A 1171 36.43 15.25 -51.25
N VAL A 1172 36.02 13.98 -51.13
CA VAL A 1172 35.67 12.94 -52.14
C VAL A 1172 35.12 11.74 -51.32
N HIS A 1173 33.90 11.21 -51.55
CA HIS A 1173 33.58 9.93 -52.27
C HIS A 1173 34.45 8.72 -51.84
N VAL A 1174 34.04 7.46 -51.86
CA VAL A 1174 32.81 6.77 -52.28
C VAL A 1174 32.30 6.01 -51.05
N GLU A 1175 30.99 5.86 -50.81
CA GLU A 1175 29.83 6.19 -51.66
C GLU A 1175 29.37 7.67 -51.55
#